data_AF-A0A1J1LQD9-F1
#
_entry.id   AF-A0A1J1LQD9-F1
#
_cell.length_a   1.000
_cell.length_b   1.000
_cell.length_c   1.000
_cell.angle_alpha   90.00
_cell.angle_beta   90.00
_cell.angle_gamma   90.00
#
_symmetry.space_group_name_H-M   'P 1'
#
loop_
_entity.id
_entity.type
_entity.pdbx_description
1 polymer ?
#
loop_
_entity_poly.entity_id
_entity_poly.type
_entity_poly.pdbx_seq_one_letter_code
_entity_poly.pdbx_strand_id
1 'polypeptide(L)'
;MNQSNRKGNIQLANQLQREGKWDEAISLYRQALENNPAFSWYYSQLAEIFKKKGCWEEVIQACNKAIELNPNSAWFYYQLCEVFIKIENSIDAVKAYKAIIQLKHSSISPLNDYYIKYYPNLALSLVQQGLLNPVLDCYDEVLKSEPNSAWIYYDFGLILAERGLMPEAVVCFQRAPQLSEALMSPENLDKVLSAYQIAIQFQQSDTTFDQKYDAKKYSSLALSLVQQGLLDHIINCYDQVFNLEPDSASIYYNLGVILGERKFFKEAVICFHRAPQIKLMMNIQEHSSPILGEHKIKNGEVYSRIWHYLNKKDFNSFYDENCFDHLPLDFCTVSKYFEHQNQLKYMEIKNLSNQNNKENDINRKYLTEVGISLANLMIISQNNATLEEIYINSFTDDFSFNFLRKPEKVSPLVEKSIHYCHHQVIDQQSIIETGYRYCICPMTGAILKSNQSFYMDFFRCNFYRFVGSEVFYIIETDLTGEKKFIYFPKPDLLINLVDPFYYGFWNSKYWNLIRFKSCMVCNWKKVKSYIISDQKKKVVSVLGSYNHLGHHFYQELTAIQYLYDQSILDKVDHFLIGPTEFLKIDEVFPEISGNKIHKIEEGQSIFETILENHYFASRFTQFFVTEKLVSRIVKSSYNYVFQQNPQDISRSLSHIELLNYLRKKRKYSEIQKPEFGEIEKSFPLLWINVRSHNRIWVSQVEGIANIINNLYVEYPQMGVIFSGWSSLERGDSKNETVIQRERALVQNIIDLIPVNLKVYNTIGCSIYESVLWSIATDIYIAPVGGGPLFYMTYIANNPNGVLHYNTTLSHLDDRYWFRENAKPPRVLISQKPYVTNLNSNGVSTLTDYECNWKAIYNEICKIIGDLVSFNNIK
;
A
#
# COMPACT_ATOMS: atom_id res chain seq x y z
N MET A 1 52.21 -25.80 49.06
CA MET A 1 50.94 -25.34 49.67
C MET A 1 49.82 -26.30 49.26
N ASN A 2 49.12 -26.83 50.25
CA ASN A 2 48.42 -28.12 50.25
C ASN A 2 47.16 -28.19 49.37
N GLN A 3 46.88 -29.39 48.83
CA GLN A 3 45.58 -29.76 48.23
C GLN A 3 44.38 -29.43 49.14
N SER A 4 44.55 -29.35 50.47
CA SER A 4 43.49 -28.96 51.40
C SER A 4 43.11 -27.48 51.31
N ASN A 5 44.06 -26.55 51.07
CA ASN A 5 43.76 -25.13 50.83
C ASN A 5 43.04 -24.93 49.49
N ARG A 6 43.36 -25.75 48.47
CA ARG A 6 42.68 -25.70 47.16
C ARG A 6 41.22 -26.14 47.24
N LYS A 7 40.93 -27.23 47.97
CA LYS A 7 39.54 -27.66 48.23
C LYS A 7 38.77 -26.65 49.08
N GLY A 8 39.42 -26.05 50.08
CA GLY A 8 38.84 -25.00 50.92
C GLY A 8 38.39 -23.76 50.13
N ASN A 9 39.23 -23.26 49.22
CA ASN A 9 38.90 -22.07 48.42
C ASN A 9 37.77 -22.30 47.41
N ILE A 10 37.66 -23.50 46.81
CA ILE A 10 36.56 -23.84 45.89
C ILE A 10 35.26 -24.08 46.64
N GLN A 11 35.31 -24.73 47.80
CA GLN A 11 34.13 -24.89 48.66
C GLN A 11 33.63 -23.52 49.15
N LEU A 12 34.55 -22.62 49.49
CA LEU A 12 34.23 -21.24 49.82
C LEU A 12 33.65 -20.48 48.62
N ALA A 13 34.22 -20.61 47.41
CA ALA A 13 33.68 -19.98 46.20
C ALA A 13 32.24 -20.43 45.91
N ASN A 14 31.97 -21.73 46.01
CA ASN A 14 30.62 -22.30 45.87
C ASN A 14 29.67 -21.78 46.97
N GLN A 15 30.14 -21.65 48.20
CA GLN A 15 29.36 -21.12 49.31
C GLN A 15 29.02 -19.64 49.08
N LEU A 16 30.00 -18.82 48.72
CA LEU A 16 29.82 -17.40 48.41
C LEU A 16 28.86 -17.19 47.22
N GLN A 17 28.94 -18.05 46.20
CA GLN A 17 28.00 -18.07 45.08
C GLN A 17 26.56 -18.35 45.54
N ARG A 18 26.36 -19.28 46.50
CA ARG A 18 25.04 -19.57 47.09
C ARG A 18 24.55 -18.43 48.00
N GLU A 19 25.46 -17.76 48.69
CA GLU A 19 25.18 -16.59 49.54
C GLU A 19 24.94 -15.29 48.75
N GLY A 20 25.11 -15.30 47.42
CA GLY A 20 24.92 -14.12 46.56
C GLY A 20 26.12 -13.16 46.52
N LYS A 21 27.25 -13.51 47.14
CA LYS A 21 28.50 -12.73 47.12
C LYS A 21 29.29 -13.01 45.86
N TRP A 22 28.74 -12.56 44.73
CA TRP A 22 29.20 -12.94 43.39
C TRP A 22 30.62 -12.48 43.06
N ASP A 23 31.02 -11.27 43.47
CA ASP A 23 32.35 -10.73 43.13
C ASP A 23 33.48 -11.45 43.87
N GLU A 24 33.25 -11.82 45.13
CA GLU A 24 34.18 -12.65 45.92
C GLU A 24 34.29 -14.07 45.33
N ALA A 25 33.17 -14.65 44.91
CA ALA A 25 33.16 -15.95 44.23
C ALA A 25 33.91 -15.91 42.88
N ILE A 26 33.70 -14.87 42.07
CA ILE A 26 34.43 -14.67 40.81
C ILE A 26 35.93 -14.57 41.06
N SER A 27 36.35 -13.82 42.09
CA SER A 27 37.77 -13.68 42.45
C SER A 27 38.40 -15.04 42.77
N LEU A 28 37.73 -15.86 43.59
CA LEU A 28 38.20 -17.20 43.94
C LEU A 28 38.21 -18.15 42.75
N TYR A 29 37.22 -18.09 41.85
CA TYR A 29 37.22 -18.89 40.62
C TYR A 29 38.31 -18.46 39.63
N ARG A 30 38.62 -17.16 39.53
CA ARG A 30 39.75 -16.67 38.72
C ARG A 30 41.09 -17.11 39.29
N GLN A 31 41.29 -17.04 40.61
CA GLN A 31 42.47 -17.61 41.26
C GLN A 31 42.59 -19.13 41.06
N ALA A 32 41.46 -19.84 41.03
CA ALA A 32 41.46 -21.27 40.71
C ALA A 32 41.88 -21.54 39.26
N LEU A 33 41.45 -20.70 38.33
CA LEU A 33 41.86 -20.75 36.92
C LEU A 33 43.33 -20.41 36.71
N GLU A 34 43.92 -19.47 37.47
CA GLU A 34 45.37 -19.21 37.44
C GLU A 34 46.19 -20.46 37.80
N ASN A 35 45.65 -21.31 38.69
CA ASN A 35 46.30 -22.53 39.14
C ASN A 35 45.99 -23.75 38.26
N ASN A 36 44.85 -23.77 37.56
CA ASN A 36 44.47 -24.83 36.63
C ASN A 36 43.63 -24.28 35.46
N PRO A 37 44.28 -23.72 34.42
CA PRO A 37 43.59 -23.06 33.31
C PRO A 37 42.79 -24.02 32.42
N ALA A 38 43.12 -25.32 32.43
CA ALA A 38 42.51 -26.31 31.56
C ALA A 38 41.19 -26.90 32.10
N PHE A 39 40.74 -26.47 33.29
CA PHE A 39 39.56 -27.04 33.92
C PHE A 39 38.27 -26.30 33.50
N SER A 40 37.61 -26.83 32.47
CA SER A 40 36.40 -26.26 31.85
C SER A 40 35.24 -25.98 32.84
N TRP A 41 35.14 -26.74 33.93
CA TRP A 41 34.10 -26.56 34.94
C TRP A 41 34.16 -25.19 35.64
N TYR A 42 35.35 -24.63 35.88
CA TYR A 42 35.47 -23.30 36.49
C TYR A 42 34.93 -22.18 35.60
N TYR A 43 35.12 -22.30 34.28
CA TYR A 43 34.52 -21.37 33.32
C TYR A 43 32.98 -21.46 33.31
N SER A 44 32.41 -22.66 33.49
CA SER A 44 30.95 -22.81 33.61
C SER A 44 30.39 -22.23 34.91
N GLN A 45 31.13 -22.30 36.02
CA GLN A 45 30.72 -21.62 37.26
C GLN A 45 30.76 -20.09 37.11
N LEU A 46 31.78 -19.55 36.44
CA LEU A 46 31.84 -18.13 36.09
C LEU A 46 30.67 -17.72 35.19
N ALA A 47 30.36 -18.53 34.17
CA ALA A 47 29.22 -18.32 33.28
C ALA A 47 27.89 -18.26 34.07
N GLU A 48 27.68 -19.15 35.05
CA GLU A 48 26.48 -19.13 35.88
C GLU A 48 26.39 -17.86 36.75
N ILE A 49 27.51 -17.41 37.31
CA ILE A 49 27.56 -16.17 38.09
C ILE A 49 27.29 -14.95 37.20
N PHE A 50 27.92 -14.86 36.03
CA PHE A 50 27.66 -13.77 35.08
C PHE A 50 26.22 -13.77 34.57
N LYS A 51 25.62 -14.96 34.39
CA LYS A 51 24.19 -15.11 34.05
C LYS A 51 23.30 -14.51 35.13
N LYS A 52 23.60 -14.76 36.40
CA LYS A 52 22.87 -14.17 37.55
C LYS A 52 23.05 -12.64 37.64
N LYS A 53 24.17 -12.11 37.17
CA LYS A 53 24.44 -10.67 37.10
C LYS A 53 23.84 -9.98 35.86
N GLY A 54 23.35 -10.74 34.87
CA GLY A 54 22.87 -10.20 33.59
C GLY A 54 23.98 -9.75 32.63
N CYS A 55 25.22 -10.17 32.86
CA CYS A 55 26.40 -9.83 32.06
C CYS A 55 26.56 -10.83 30.89
N TRP A 56 25.71 -10.71 29.88
CA TRP A 56 25.54 -11.76 28.84
C TRP A 56 26.78 -11.99 27.97
N GLU A 57 27.56 -10.95 27.68
CA GLU A 57 28.78 -11.06 26.86
C GLU A 57 29.86 -11.88 27.59
N GLU A 58 30.03 -11.67 28.89
CA GLU A 58 30.95 -12.43 29.73
C GLU A 58 30.50 -13.88 29.90
N VAL A 59 29.18 -14.14 29.89
CA VAL A 59 28.66 -15.53 29.84
C VAL A 59 29.08 -16.20 28.53
N ILE A 60 28.88 -15.54 27.38
CA ILE A 60 29.25 -16.11 26.08
C ILE A 60 30.75 -16.39 26.02
N GLN A 61 31.59 -15.46 26.48
CA GLN A 61 33.04 -15.65 26.55
C GLN A 61 33.44 -16.84 27.43
N ALA A 62 32.86 -16.94 28.63
CA ALA A 62 33.13 -18.05 29.56
C ALA A 62 32.65 -19.40 29.00
N CYS A 63 31.46 -19.46 28.39
CA CYS A 63 30.94 -20.66 27.74
C CYS A 63 31.82 -21.07 26.54
N ASN A 64 32.24 -20.13 25.69
CA ASN A 64 33.13 -20.42 24.57
C ASN A 64 34.48 -20.97 25.04
N LYS A 65 35.07 -20.42 26.12
CA LYS A 65 36.27 -21.00 26.72
C LYS A 65 36.05 -22.39 27.31
N ALA A 66 34.89 -22.64 27.92
CA ALA A 66 34.54 -23.98 28.39
C ALA A 66 34.41 -24.99 27.23
N ILE A 67 33.82 -24.57 26.11
CA ILE A 67 33.68 -25.36 24.87
C ILE A 67 35.04 -25.62 24.21
N GLU A 68 35.93 -24.62 24.12
CA GLU A 68 37.29 -24.81 23.61
C GLU A 68 38.05 -25.90 24.39
N LEU A 69 37.87 -25.94 25.72
CA LEU A 69 38.57 -26.86 26.61
C LEU A 69 37.92 -28.25 26.66
N ASN A 70 36.61 -28.33 26.50
CA ASN A 70 35.88 -29.60 26.46
C ASN A 70 34.67 -29.48 25.51
N PRO A 71 34.90 -29.68 24.20
CA PRO A 71 33.87 -29.52 23.17
C PRO A 71 32.81 -30.62 23.19
N ASN A 72 33.05 -31.71 23.92
CA ASN A 72 32.12 -32.84 23.99
C ASN A 72 31.08 -32.69 25.11
N SER A 73 31.02 -31.55 25.78
CA SER A 73 30.05 -31.29 26.85
C SER A 73 28.84 -30.50 26.34
N ALA A 74 27.69 -31.18 26.22
CA ALA A 74 26.41 -30.57 25.84
C ALA A 74 25.96 -29.46 26.82
N TRP A 75 26.40 -29.52 28.08
CA TRP A 75 26.11 -28.52 29.10
C TRP A 75 26.56 -27.09 28.73
N PHE A 76 27.73 -26.93 28.09
CA PHE A 76 28.20 -25.59 27.73
C PHE A 76 27.40 -25.00 26.56
N TYR A 77 27.04 -25.83 25.59
CA TYR A 77 26.12 -25.44 24.52
C TYR A 77 24.72 -25.13 25.04
N TYR A 78 24.26 -25.82 26.08
CA TYR A 78 23.02 -25.50 26.79
C TYR A 78 23.05 -24.11 27.41
N GLN A 79 24.10 -23.79 28.18
CA GLN A 79 24.24 -22.46 28.80
C GLN A 79 24.30 -21.35 27.73
N LEU A 80 24.98 -21.61 26.61
CA LEU A 80 25.11 -20.68 25.50
C LEU A 80 23.78 -20.51 24.73
N CYS A 81 23.03 -21.60 24.50
CA CYS A 81 21.69 -21.55 23.91
C CYS A 81 20.70 -20.79 24.79
N GLU A 82 20.72 -20.99 26.10
CA GLU A 82 19.85 -20.28 27.05
C GLU A 82 20.11 -18.76 27.00
N VAL A 83 21.37 -18.36 26.92
CA VAL A 83 21.77 -16.95 26.80
C VAL A 83 21.33 -16.37 25.47
N PHE A 84 21.54 -17.07 24.36
CA PHE A 84 21.11 -16.60 23.05
C PHE A 84 19.59 -16.47 22.90
N ILE A 85 18.82 -17.39 23.51
CA ILE A 85 17.37 -17.25 23.62
C ILE A 85 17.00 -15.99 24.41
N LYS A 86 17.73 -15.67 25.49
CA LYS A 86 17.47 -14.48 26.34
C LYS A 86 17.80 -13.15 25.68
N ILE A 87 18.84 -13.10 24.86
CA ILE A 87 19.22 -11.89 24.11
C ILE A 87 18.58 -11.81 22.72
N GLU A 88 17.61 -12.68 22.43
CA GLU A 88 16.87 -12.76 21.16
C GLU A 88 17.77 -12.97 19.92
N ASN A 89 18.97 -13.56 20.10
CA ASN A 89 19.83 -13.98 18.99
C ASN A 89 19.44 -15.38 18.51
N SER A 90 18.41 -15.40 17.66
CA SER A 90 17.81 -16.63 17.12
C SER A 90 18.78 -17.52 16.34
N ILE A 91 19.72 -16.92 15.60
CA ILE A 91 20.63 -17.66 14.71
C ILE A 91 21.60 -18.50 15.54
N ASP A 92 22.27 -17.88 16.52
CA ASP A 92 23.25 -18.58 17.32
C ASP A 92 22.61 -19.49 18.38
N ALA A 93 21.38 -19.17 18.82
CA ALA A 93 20.59 -20.07 19.66
C ALA A 93 20.27 -21.40 18.93
N VAL A 94 19.85 -21.34 17.66
CA VAL A 94 19.58 -22.55 16.87
C VAL A 94 20.87 -23.35 16.62
N LYS A 95 22.00 -22.68 16.32
CA LYS A 95 23.31 -23.36 16.18
C LYS A 95 23.72 -24.08 17.47
N ALA A 96 23.58 -23.42 18.61
CA ALA A 96 23.90 -24.01 19.90
C ALA A 96 22.98 -25.19 20.22
N TYR A 97 21.69 -25.05 19.92
CA TYR A 97 20.71 -26.11 20.09
C TYR A 97 21.00 -27.33 19.20
N LYS A 98 21.38 -27.11 17.94
CA LYS A 98 21.84 -28.15 17.02
C LYS A 98 23.02 -28.93 17.58
N ALA A 99 24.01 -28.23 18.13
CA ALA A 99 25.17 -28.85 18.76
C ALA A 99 24.77 -29.71 19.99
N ILE A 100 23.80 -29.27 20.80
CA ILE A 100 23.27 -30.06 21.93
C ILE A 100 22.70 -31.39 21.45
N ILE A 101 21.85 -31.37 20.41
CA ILE A 101 21.21 -32.58 19.89
C ILE A 101 22.26 -33.53 19.30
N GLN A 102 23.24 -33.01 18.55
CA GLN A 102 24.32 -33.81 17.97
C GLN A 102 25.22 -34.46 19.06
N LEU A 103 25.57 -33.72 20.12
CA LEU A 103 26.43 -34.22 21.20
C LEU A 103 25.73 -35.20 22.13
N LYS A 104 24.42 -35.04 22.37
CA LYS A 104 23.60 -35.97 23.17
C LYS A 104 23.63 -37.40 22.63
N HIS A 105 23.90 -37.58 21.34
CA HIS A 105 23.76 -38.85 20.65
C HIS A 105 25.04 -39.40 20.01
N SER A 106 26.12 -38.60 19.91
CA SER A 106 27.46 -39.17 19.67
C SER A 106 27.80 -40.16 20.80
N SER A 107 28.21 -41.38 20.46
CA SER A 107 28.50 -42.53 21.34
C SER A 107 29.67 -42.34 22.34
N ILE A 108 29.95 -41.10 22.75
CA ILE A 108 31.13 -40.68 23.53
C ILE A 108 30.79 -40.40 25.01
N SER A 109 29.53 -40.40 25.44
CA SER A 109 29.22 -40.31 26.88
C SER A 109 28.05 -41.20 27.31
N PRO A 110 28.30 -42.48 27.65
CA PRO A 110 27.35 -43.26 28.42
C PRO A 110 27.33 -42.71 29.87
N LEU A 111 26.12 -42.41 30.35
CA LEU A 111 25.76 -42.05 31.73
C LEU A 111 26.08 -40.61 32.23
N ASN A 112 25.05 -40.03 32.86
CA ASN A 112 25.11 -39.01 33.92
C ASN A 112 25.10 -37.51 33.58
N ASP A 113 24.52 -37.06 32.46
CA ASP A 113 24.20 -35.64 32.36
C ASP A 113 22.82 -35.33 32.99
N TYR A 114 22.85 -34.92 34.27
CA TYR A 114 21.68 -34.51 35.08
C TYR A 114 20.76 -33.51 34.35
N TYR A 115 21.30 -32.83 33.34
CA TYR A 115 20.65 -31.73 32.64
C TYR A 115 19.92 -32.11 31.35
N ILE A 116 19.96 -33.38 30.90
CA ILE A 116 19.26 -33.84 29.67
C ILE A 116 17.76 -33.49 29.67
N LYS A 117 17.13 -33.52 30.85
CA LYS A 117 15.72 -33.16 31.03
C LYS A 117 15.37 -31.71 30.68
N TYR A 118 16.36 -30.81 30.59
CA TYR A 118 16.13 -29.39 30.32
C TYR A 118 16.26 -29.02 28.84
N TYR A 119 16.78 -29.89 27.98
CA TYR A 119 17.02 -29.60 26.57
C TYR A 119 15.73 -29.48 25.73
N PRO A 120 14.68 -30.31 25.94
CA PRO A 120 13.40 -30.13 25.26
C PRO A 120 12.77 -28.76 25.51
N ASN A 121 12.95 -28.20 26.72
CA ASN A 121 12.43 -26.87 27.05
C ASN A 121 13.09 -25.74 26.23
N LEU A 122 14.34 -25.90 25.79
CA LEU A 122 14.98 -24.94 24.89
C LEU A 122 14.36 -25.01 23.49
N ALA A 123 14.08 -26.21 22.98
CA ALA A 123 13.35 -26.37 21.71
C ALA A 123 11.99 -25.68 21.79
N LEU A 124 11.22 -25.93 22.86
CA LEU A 124 9.94 -25.27 23.09
C LEU A 124 10.08 -23.75 23.18
N SER A 125 11.13 -23.23 23.82
CA SER A 125 11.37 -21.79 23.91
C SER A 125 11.73 -21.16 22.56
N LEU A 126 12.53 -21.85 21.72
CA LEU A 126 12.85 -21.42 20.34
C LEU A 126 11.59 -21.46 19.46
N VAL A 127 10.79 -22.49 19.67
CA VAL A 127 9.47 -22.68 19.06
C VAL A 127 8.55 -21.50 19.39
N GLN A 128 8.46 -21.10 20.66
CA GLN A 128 7.66 -19.95 21.10
C GLN A 128 8.14 -18.62 20.50
N GLN A 129 9.43 -18.51 20.14
CA GLN A 129 10.00 -17.37 19.41
C GLN A 129 9.74 -17.41 17.89
N GLY A 130 8.97 -18.38 17.38
CA GLY A 130 8.61 -18.50 15.97
C GLY A 130 9.60 -19.28 15.10
N LEU A 131 10.66 -19.85 15.68
CA LEU A 131 11.71 -20.58 14.98
C LEU A 131 11.36 -22.07 14.82
N LEU A 132 10.16 -22.37 14.31
CA LEU A 132 9.71 -23.76 14.14
C LEU A 132 10.58 -24.52 13.14
N ASN A 133 10.62 -24.04 11.89
CA ASN A 133 11.28 -24.76 10.80
C ASN A 133 12.78 -25.02 11.09
N PRO A 134 13.57 -24.05 11.58
CA PRO A 134 14.98 -24.31 11.92
C PRO A 134 15.15 -25.39 13.01
N VAL A 135 14.22 -25.49 13.97
CA VAL A 135 14.25 -26.54 15.00
C VAL A 135 13.89 -27.89 14.38
N LEU A 136 12.88 -27.95 13.51
CA LEU A 136 12.52 -29.18 12.79
C LEU A 136 13.66 -29.66 11.89
N ASP A 137 14.32 -28.75 11.16
CA ASP A 137 15.47 -29.05 10.32
C ASP A 137 16.63 -29.67 11.12
N CYS A 138 16.84 -29.21 12.37
CA CYS A 138 17.84 -29.80 13.27
C CYS A 138 17.51 -31.26 13.61
N TYR A 139 16.23 -31.56 13.88
CA TYR A 139 15.79 -32.94 14.15
C TYR A 139 15.89 -33.81 12.88
N ASP A 140 15.51 -33.29 11.72
CA ASP A 140 15.58 -34.02 10.45
C ASP A 140 17.02 -34.36 10.05
N GLU A 141 17.95 -33.41 10.20
CA GLU A 141 19.37 -33.67 9.95
C GLU A 141 19.95 -34.74 10.88
N VAL A 142 19.59 -34.69 12.17
CA VAL A 142 20.06 -35.67 13.15
C VAL A 142 19.44 -37.04 12.88
N LEU A 143 18.15 -37.11 12.53
CA LEU A 143 17.48 -38.36 12.15
C LEU A 143 18.03 -38.96 10.86
N LYS A 144 18.54 -38.16 9.92
CA LYS A 144 19.27 -38.65 8.74
C LYS A 144 20.60 -39.30 9.13
N SER A 145 21.32 -38.72 10.09
CA SER A 145 22.60 -39.27 10.56
C SER A 145 22.45 -40.49 11.46
N GLU A 146 21.38 -40.55 12.27
CA GLU A 146 21.14 -41.61 13.25
C GLU A 146 19.66 -42.07 13.23
N PRO A 147 19.25 -42.85 12.22
CA PRO A 147 17.85 -43.22 12.00
C PRO A 147 17.27 -44.22 13.03
N ASN A 148 18.08 -44.69 13.99
CA ASN A 148 17.72 -45.74 14.94
C ASN A 148 17.63 -45.24 16.40
N SER A 149 17.62 -43.92 16.64
CA SER A 149 17.56 -43.36 18.00
C SER A 149 16.12 -43.17 18.50
N ALA A 150 15.68 -44.03 19.43
CA ALA A 150 14.34 -43.96 20.03
C ALA A 150 14.04 -42.63 20.74
N TRP A 151 15.04 -42.04 21.41
CA TRP A 151 14.89 -40.76 22.13
C TRP A 151 14.69 -39.57 21.21
N ILE A 152 15.31 -39.58 20.02
CA ILE A 152 15.16 -38.48 19.05
C ILE A 152 13.75 -38.51 18.45
N TYR A 153 13.22 -39.70 18.12
CA TYR A 153 11.83 -39.83 17.70
C TYR A 153 10.84 -39.42 18.79
N TYR A 154 11.11 -39.72 20.07
CA TYR A 154 10.26 -39.26 21.16
C TYR A 154 10.31 -37.73 21.33
N ASP A 155 11.50 -37.14 21.42
CA ASP A 155 11.65 -35.69 21.58
C ASP A 155 11.07 -34.93 20.36
N PHE A 156 11.27 -35.44 19.15
CA PHE A 156 10.71 -34.86 17.92
C PHE A 156 9.18 -34.96 17.91
N GLY A 157 8.63 -36.10 18.29
CA GLY A 157 7.18 -36.29 18.42
C GLY A 157 6.54 -35.32 19.42
N LEU A 158 7.20 -35.02 20.54
CA LEU A 158 6.71 -34.04 21.50
C LEU A 158 6.66 -32.63 20.91
N ILE A 159 7.70 -32.22 20.15
CA ILE A 159 7.74 -30.91 19.50
C ILE A 159 6.68 -30.81 18.39
N LEU A 160 6.46 -31.87 17.63
CA LEU A 160 5.41 -31.93 16.60
C LEU A 160 4.00 -31.87 17.23
N ALA A 161 3.78 -32.57 18.34
CA ALA A 161 2.52 -32.57 19.08
C ALA A 161 2.17 -31.20 19.68
N GLU A 162 3.14 -30.52 20.32
CA GLU A 162 3.00 -29.14 20.83
C GLU A 162 2.68 -28.12 19.72
N ARG A 163 2.91 -28.47 18.46
CA ARG A 163 2.63 -27.63 17.29
C ARG A 163 1.37 -28.02 16.53
N GLY A 164 0.64 -29.03 17.00
CA GLY A 164 -0.57 -29.52 16.36
C GLY A 164 -0.33 -30.38 15.11
N LEU A 165 0.92 -30.74 14.80
CA LEU A 165 1.29 -31.67 13.71
C LEU A 165 1.16 -33.12 14.21
N MET A 166 -0.07 -33.48 14.56
CA MET A 166 -0.38 -34.76 15.20
C MET A 166 -0.12 -35.98 14.31
N PRO A 167 -0.42 -35.98 12.99
CA PRO A 167 -0.11 -37.13 12.13
C PRO A 167 1.38 -37.49 12.12
N GLU A 168 2.26 -36.49 12.05
CA GLU A 168 3.71 -36.65 12.04
C GLU A 168 4.23 -37.04 13.43
N ALA A 169 3.64 -36.47 14.50
CA ALA A 169 3.94 -36.85 15.88
C ALA A 169 3.63 -38.33 16.14
N VAL A 170 2.50 -38.84 15.63
CA VAL A 170 2.13 -40.27 15.73
C VAL A 170 3.20 -41.15 15.10
N VAL A 171 3.67 -40.82 13.89
CA VAL A 171 4.72 -41.60 13.21
C VAL A 171 5.99 -41.66 14.05
N CYS A 172 6.35 -40.54 14.69
CA CYS A 172 7.52 -40.49 15.57
C CYS A 172 7.31 -41.33 16.85
N PHE A 173 6.15 -41.21 17.50
CA PHE A 173 5.81 -42.02 18.68
C PHE A 173 5.60 -43.50 18.38
N GLN A 174 5.25 -43.89 17.16
CA GLN A 174 5.21 -45.29 16.70
C GLN A 174 6.61 -45.89 16.59
N ARG A 175 7.55 -45.08 16.10
CA ARG A 175 8.90 -45.52 15.78
C ARG A 175 9.78 -45.63 17.02
N ALA A 176 9.56 -44.78 18.03
CA ALA A 176 10.36 -44.78 19.26
C ALA A 176 10.32 -46.11 20.06
N PRO A 177 9.16 -46.73 20.37
CA PRO A 177 9.09 -48.02 21.07
C PRO A 177 9.68 -49.19 20.28
N GLN A 178 9.52 -49.19 18.95
CA GLN A 178 10.02 -50.25 18.06
C GLN A 178 11.56 -50.31 18.01
N LEU A 179 12.22 -49.19 18.32
CA LEU A 179 13.67 -49.05 18.27
C LEU A 179 14.36 -49.37 19.61
N SER A 180 13.62 -49.61 20.72
CA SER A 180 14.27 -49.88 22.01
C SER A 180 13.49 -50.81 22.96
N GLU A 181 13.37 -52.09 22.61
CA GLU A 181 12.97 -53.13 23.59
C GLU A 181 14.04 -53.41 24.67
N ALA A 182 15.28 -52.92 24.52
CA ALA A 182 16.40 -53.31 25.39
C ALA A 182 16.98 -52.20 26.30
N LEU A 183 16.56 -50.93 26.19
CA LEU A 183 17.28 -49.79 26.79
C LEU A 183 16.43 -48.80 27.61
N MET A 184 15.10 -48.88 27.58
CA MET A 184 14.25 -47.98 28.36
C MET A 184 13.90 -48.59 29.72
N SER A 185 13.98 -47.80 30.79
CA SER A 185 13.37 -48.18 32.07
C SER A 185 11.84 -48.33 31.88
N PRO A 186 11.17 -49.24 32.59
CA PRO A 186 9.73 -49.46 32.47
C PRO A 186 8.92 -48.15 32.58
N GLU A 187 9.35 -47.27 33.49
CA GLU A 187 8.74 -45.96 33.75
C GLU A 187 8.83 -44.97 32.56
N ASN A 188 9.87 -45.08 31.72
CA ASN A 188 10.01 -44.25 30.52
C ASN A 188 9.30 -44.89 29.31
N LEU A 189 9.28 -46.22 29.22
CA LEU A 189 8.48 -46.93 28.23
C LEU A 189 6.98 -46.62 28.40
N ASP A 190 6.49 -46.57 29.65
CA ASP A 190 5.11 -46.18 29.95
C ASP A 190 4.79 -44.74 29.52
N LYS A 191 5.75 -43.80 29.59
CA LYS A 191 5.58 -42.42 29.10
C LYS A 191 5.50 -42.36 27.57
N VAL A 192 6.34 -43.11 26.87
CA VAL A 192 6.29 -43.18 25.40
C VAL A 192 5.02 -43.88 24.93
N LEU A 193 4.62 -44.97 25.59
CA LEU A 193 3.40 -45.73 25.26
C LEU A 193 2.13 -44.93 25.58
N SER A 194 2.11 -44.14 26.65
CA SER A 194 0.98 -43.25 26.96
C SER A 194 0.88 -42.09 25.98
N ALA A 195 1.99 -41.44 25.61
CA ALA A 195 2.01 -40.42 24.54
C ALA A 195 1.54 -41.00 23.20
N TYR A 196 1.97 -42.22 22.87
CA TYR A 196 1.52 -42.95 21.69
C TYR A 196 0.02 -43.30 21.74
N GLN A 197 -0.51 -43.76 22.89
CA GLN A 197 -1.93 -44.05 23.07
C GLN A 197 -2.81 -42.81 22.93
N ILE A 198 -2.37 -41.67 23.48
CA ILE A 198 -3.06 -40.37 23.34
C ILE A 198 -3.09 -39.96 21.86
N ALA A 199 -1.97 -40.10 21.16
CA ALA A 199 -1.86 -39.75 19.76
C ALA A 199 -2.71 -40.66 18.84
N ILE A 200 -2.83 -41.96 19.14
CA ILE A 200 -3.75 -42.88 18.44
C ILE A 200 -5.21 -42.56 18.74
N GLN A 201 -5.57 -42.28 20.00
CA GLN A 201 -6.94 -41.89 20.34
C GLN A 201 -7.35 -40.60 19.62
N PHE A 202 -6.38 -39.71 19.36
CA PHE A 202 -6.58 -38.52 18.55
C PHE A 202 -6.76 -38.85 17.06
N GLN A 203 -5.99 -39.80 16.51
CA GLN A 203 -6.10 -40.23 15.12
C GLN A 203 -7.38 -41.05 14.82
N GLN A 204 -7.90 -41.77 15.82
CA GLN A 204 -9.17 -42.52 15.73
C GLN A 204 -10.42 -41.64 15.91
N SER A 205 -10.25 -40.37 16.29
CA SER A 205 -11.33 -39.39 16.45
C SER A 205 -11.90 -38.85 15.13
N ASP A 206 -11.24 -39.14 13.99
CA ASP A 206 -11.73 -38.90 12.63
C ASP A 206 -12.66 -40.01 12.10
N THR A 207 -12.95 -41.04 12.89
CA THR A 207 -14.00 -42.03 12.60
C THR A 207 -15.12 -41.93 13.64
N THR A 208 -16.22 -41.28 13.24
CA THR A 208 -17.59 -41.34 13.80
C THR A 208 -17.71 -41.80 15.26
N PHE A 209 -17.80 -40.84 16.18
CA PHE A 209 -18.27 -41.07 17.56
C PHE A 209 -19.76 -41.38 17.57
N ASP A 210 -20.11 -42.66 17.60
CA ASP A 210 -21.51 -43.12 17.69
C ASP A 210 -21.89 -43.65 19.10
N GLN A 211 -21.19 -43.21 20.16
CA GLN A 211 -21.62 -43.46 21.54
C GLN A 211 -21.63 -42.20 22.40
N LYS A 212 -22.85 -41.85 22.83
CA LYS A 212 -23.22 -40.72 23.69
C LYS A 212 -22.67 -40.94 25.11
N TYR A 213 -21.62 -40.20 25.50
CA TYR A 213 -21.09 -40.21 26.88
C TYR A 213 -21.55 -38.99 27.70
N ASP A 214 -21.58 -39.14 29.03
CA ASP A 214 -22.06 -38.18 30.04
C ASP A 214 -21.03 -37.06 30.38
N ALA A 215 -21.51 -35.85 30.67
CA ALA A 215 -20.73 -34.60 30.86
C ALA A 215 -19.67 -34.70 31.97
N LYS A 216 -19.91 -35.53 33.01
CA LYS A 216 -18.94 -35.78 34.09
C LYS A 216 -17.67 -36.49 33.62
N LYS A 217 -17.76 -37.32 32.58
CA LYS A 217 -16.61 -38.06 32.03
C LYS A 217 -15.72 -37.16 31.17
N TYR A 218 -16.33 -36.30 30.35
CA TYR A 218 -15.61 -35.26 29.60
C TYR A 218 -14.93 -34.24 30.53
N SER A 219 -15.58 -33.88 31.65
CA SER A 219 -14.98 -33.00 32.66
C SER A 219 -13.76 -33.64 33.33
N SER A 220 -13.81 -34.95 33.63
CA SER A 220 -12.68 -35.69 34.22
C SER A 220 -11.52 -35.88 33.24
N LEU A 221 -11.83 -36.10 31.97
CA LEU A 221 -10.87 -36.18 30.86
C LEU A 221 -10.18 -34.82 30.65
N ALA A 222 -10.93 -33.73 30.62
CA ALA A 222 -10.38 -32.39 30.47
C ALA A 222 -9.46 -32.01 31.66
N LEU A 223 -9.80 -32.40 32.90
CA LEU A 223 -8.92 -32.22 34.07
C LEU A 223 -7.61 -33.00 33.95
N SER A 224 -7.64 -34.20 33.36
CA SER A 224 -6.43 -34.99 33.07
C SER A 224 -5.57 -34.34 31.98
N LEU A 225 -6.20 -33.79 30.93
CA LEU A 225 -5.53 -33.07 29.84
C LEU A 225 -4.92 -31.73 30.31
N VAL A 226 -5.54 -31.05 31.28
CA VAL A 226 -4.98 -29.86 31.95
C VAL A 226 -3.69 -30.19 32.72
N GLN A 227 -3.57 -31.40 33.26
CA GLN A 227 -2.33 -31.84 33.89
C GLN A 227 -1.20 -32.11 32.88
N GLN A 228 -1.54 -32.24 31.59
CA GLN A 228 -0.64 -32.65 30.51
C GLN A 228 -0.37 -31.56 29.46
N GLY A 229 -0.98 -30.36 29.57
CA GLY A 229 -0.66 -29.18 28.74
C GLY A 229 -1.38 -29.05 27.39
N LEU A 230 -2.33 -29.93 27.07
CA LEU A 230 -2.96 -30.01 25.74
C LEU A 230 -4.21 -29.12 25.60
N LEU A 231 -3.99 -27.81 25.40
CA LEU A 231 -5.00 -26.74 25.45
C LEU A 231 -6.14 -26.84 24.41
N ASP A 232 -5.86 -27.26 23.18
CA ASP A 232 -6.88 -27.32 22.13
C ASP A 232 -7.91 -28.45 22.35
N HIS A 233 -7.46 -29.55 22.94
CA HIS A 233 -8.33 -30.70 23.25
C HIS A 233 -9.16 -30.44 24.50
N ILE A 234 -8.62 -29.63 25.43
CA ILE A 234 -9.34 -29.12 26.60
C ILE A 234 -10.53 -28.28 26.14
N ILE A 235 -10.32 -27.31 25.23
CA ILE A 235 -11.39 -26.48 24.69
C ILE A 235 -12.44 -27.33 23.99
N ASN A 236 -12.03 -28.32 23.20
CA ASN A 236 -12.97 -29.20 22.48
C ASN A 236 -13.79 -30.10 23.44
N CYS A 237 -13.17 -30.65 24.50
CA CYS A 237 -13.89 -31.41 25.53
C CYS A 237 -14.90 -30.55 26.30
N TYR A 238 -14.55 -29.31 26.62
CA TYR A 238 -15.47 -28.37 27.26
C TYR A 238 -16.54 -27.82 26.31
N ASP A 239 -16.27 -27.73 25.00
CA ASP A 239 -17.27 -27.47 23.96
C ASP A 239 -18.26 -28.65 23.85
N GLN A 240 -17.83 -29.90 24.00
CA GLN A 240 -18.74 -31.06 24.07
C GLN A 240 -19.56 -31.09 25.37
N VAL A 241 -18.96 -30.76 26.52
CA VAL A 241 -19.71 -30.58 27.78
C VAL A 241 -20.75 -29.46 27.63
N PHE A 242 -20.39 -28.36 26.98
CA PHE A 242 -21.31 -27.25 26.67
C PHE A 242 -22.47 -27.69 25.78
N ASN A 243 -22.21 -28.52 24.77
CA ASN A 243 -23.26 -29.08 23.91
C ASN A 243 -24.22 -30.02 24.66
N LEU A 244 -23.75 -30.65 25.73
CA LEU A 244 -24.53 -31.61 26.54
C LEU A 244 -25.26 -30.94 27.72
N GLU A 245 -24.63 -29.97 28.38
CA GLU A 245 -25.16 -29.20 29.52
C GLU A 245 -24.82 -27.70 29.39
N PRO A 246 -25.59 -26.93 28.60
CA PRO A 246 -25.33 -25.51 28.34
C PRO A 246 -25.38 -24.61 29.58
N ASP A 247 -26.02 -25.07 30.66
CA ASP A 247 -26.32 -24.28 31.87
C ASP A 247 -25.14 -24.12 32.83
N SER A 248 -24.00 -24.75 32.51
CA SER A 248 -22.85 -24.85 33.39
C SER A 248 -21.82 -23.72 33.18
N ALA A 249 -22.26 -22.45 33.17
CA ALA A 249 -21.37 -21.29 33.00
C ALA A 249 -20.22 -21.21 34.04
N SER A 250 -20.46 -21.77 35.23
CA SER A 250 -19.47 -21.94 36.31
C SER A 250 -18.29 -22.81 35.89
N ILE A 251 -18.47 -23.72 34.93
CA ILE A 251 -17.44 -24.63 34.45
C ILE A 251 -16.38 -23.88 33.61
N TYR A 252 -16.80 -23.01 32.68
CA TYR A 252 -15.87 -22.16 31.92
C TYR A 252 -15.13 -21.16 32.81
N TYR A 253 -15.81 -20.64 33.83
CA TYR A 253 -15.17 -19.78 34.82
C TYR A 253 -14.10 -20.54 35.62
N ASN A 254 -14.44 -21.72 36.15
CA ASN A 254 -13.50 -22.55 36.90
C ASN A 254 -12.33 -23.02 36.05
N LEU A 255 -12.55 -23.34 34.76
CA LEU A 255 -11.49 -23.64 33.81
C LEU A 255 -10.58 -22.43 33.59
N GLY A 256 -11.15 -21.24 33.41
CA GLY A 256 -10.38 -20.00 33.32
C GLY A 256 -9.49 -19.76 34.54
N VAL A 257 -10.00 -20.03 35.75
CA VAL A 257 -9.23 -19.95 37.00
C VAL A 257 -8.08 -20.95 37.00
N ILE A 258 -8.35 -22.22 36.69
CA ILE A 258 -7.32 -23.29 36.66
C ILE A 258 -6.24 -23.00 35.60
N LEU A 259 -6.62 -22.53 34.40
CA LEU A 259 -5.69 -22.12 33.36
C LEU A 259 -4.84 -20.91 33.78
N GLY A 260 -5.45 -19.96 34.51
CA GLY A 260 -4.76 -18.81 35.08
C GLY A 260 -3.73 -19.19 36.14
N GLU A 261 -4.06 -20.11 37.05
CA GLU A 261 -3.14 -20.66 38.06
C GLU A 261 -1.94 -21.37 37.42
N ARG A 262 -2.15 -21.97 36.23
CA ARG A 262 -1.12 -22.65 35.44
C ARG A 262 -0.38 -21.73 34.46
N LYS A 263 -0.65 -20.41 34.50
CA LYS A 263 -0.04 -19.35 33.66
C LYS A 263 -0.39 -19.41 32.17
N PHE A 264 -1.44 -20.12 31.79
CA PHE A 264 -2.01 -20.10 30.44
C PHE A 264 -2.97 -18.91 30.32
N PHE A 265 -2.41 -17.70 30.36
CA PHE A 265 -3.19 -16.47 30.54
C PHE A 265 -4.08 -16.15 29.34
N LYS A 266 -3.69 -16.49 28.12
CA LYS A 266 -4.48 -16.20 26.92
C LYS A 266 -5.74 -17.06 26.87
N GLU A 267 -5.61 -18.32 27.25
CA GLU A 267 -6.65 -19.34 27.24
C GLU A 267 -7.57 -19.18 28.45
N ALA A 268 -7.01 -18.81 29.59
CA ALA A 268 -7.77 -18.36 30.75
C ALA A 268 -8.66 -17.17 30.39
N VAL A 269 -8.12 -16.19 29.67
CA VAL A 269 -8.86 -15.01 29.18
C VAL A 269 -9.95 -15.41 28.18
N ILE A 270 -9.72 -16.38 27.29
CA ILE A 270 -10.77 -16.94 26.40
C ILE A 270 -11.90 -17.57 27.23
N CYS A 271 -11.57 -18.39 28.23
CA CYS A 271 -12.56 -19.02 29.11
C CYS A 271 -13.35 -17.99 29.93
N PHE A 272 -12.67 -16.96 30.46
CA PHE A 272 -13.28 -15.84 31.16
C PHE A 272 -14.09 -14.91 30.23
N HIS A 273 -13.81 -14.87 28.93
CA HIS A 273 -14.64 -14.15 27.96
C HIS A 273 -15.90 -14.94 27.56
N ARG A 274 -15.80 -16.27 27.48
CA ARG A 274 -16.95 -17.13 27.21
C ARG A 274 -17.90 -17.22 28.40
N ALA A 275 -17.41 -17.24 29.65
CA ALA A 275 -18.27 -17.37 30.83
C ALA A 275 -19.37 -16.27 30.98
N PRO A 276 -19.10 -14.97 30.75
CA PRO A 276 -20.12 -13.91 30.73
C PRO A 276 -21.03 -13.93 29.51
N GLN A 277 -20.54 -14.37 28.34
CA GLN A 277 -21.37 -14.55 27.13
C GLN A 277 -22.44 -15.63 27.36
N ILE A 278 -22.11 -16.66 28.14
CA ILE A 278 -23.04 -17.71 28.57
C ILE A 278 -24.07 -17.14 29.57
N LYS A 279 -23.66 -16.29 30.51
CA LYS A 279 -24.60 -15.57 31.41
C LYS A 279 -25.54 -14.63 30.63
N LEU A 280 -25.09 -14.09 29.51
CA LEU A 280 -25.91 -13.33 28.57
C LEU A 280 -26.89 -14.23 27.76
N MET A 281 -26.50 -15.45 27.39
CA MET A 281 -27.40 -16.45 26.79
C MET A 281 -28.44 -16.99 27.79
N MET A 282 -28.10 -17.12 29.07
CA MET A 282 -29.04 -17.55 30.14
C MET A 282 -30.03 -16.45 30.53
N ASN A 283 -29.62 -15.17 30.48
CA ASN A 283 -30.54 -14.04 30.66
C ASN A 283 -31.53 -13.85 29.48
N ILE A 284 -31.37 -14.60 28.38
CA ILE A 284 -32.33 -14.65 27.27
C ILE A 284 -33.41 -15.73 27.50
N GLN A 285 -33.31 -16.54 28.57
CA GLN A 285 -34.30 -17.58 28.89
C GLN A 285 -35.40 -17.19 29.90
N GLU A 286 -35.44 -15.96 30.40
CA GLU A 286 -36.63 -15.41 31.09
C GLU A 286 -37.20 -14.23 30.31
N HIS A 287 -37.85 -14.55 29.20
CA HIS A 287 -39.22 -14.12 28.89
C HIS A 287 -39.55 -14.61 27.48
N SER A 288 -40.08 -15.84 27.44
CA SER A 288 -41.03 -16.35 26.45
C SER A 288 -41.16 -15.55 25.15
N SER A 289 -40.62 -16.10 24.06
CA SER A 289 -41.26 -15.95 22.76
C SER A 289 -42.50 -16.86 22.75
N PRO A 290 -43.68 -16.40 22.32
CA PRO A 290 -44.62 -17.30 21.67
C PRO A 290 -44.14 -17.49 20.22
N ILE A 291 -43.74 -18.73 19.94
CA ILE A 291 -43.99 -19.52 18.73
C ILE A 291 -44.33 -18.73 17.45
N LEU A 292 -43.48 -18.95 16.43
CA LEU A 292 -43.77 -18.94 14.99
C LEU A 292 -44.83 -17.93 14.53
N GLY A 293 -44.34 -16.73 14.19
CA GLY A 293 -45.03 -15.79 13.34
C GLY A 293 -43.98 -14.95 12.63
N GLU A 294 -44.16 -14.74 11.33
CA GLU A 294 -43.48 -13.78 10.48
C GLU A 294 -42.83 -12.60 11.23
N HIS A 295 -41.57 -12.75 11.66
CA HIS A 295 -40.81 -11.63 12.23
C HIS A 295 -39.52 -11.44 11.44
N LYS A 296 -39.70 -10.63 10.40
CA LYS A 296 -38.72 -9.79 9.70
C LYS A 296 -37.37 -9.75 10.41
N ILE A 297 -36.35 -10.25 9.70
CA ILE A 297 -34.98 -9.73 9.75
C ILE A 297 -35.08 -8.22 10.00
N LYS A 298 -34.46 -7.68 11.06
CA LYS A 298 -34.28 -6.23 11.13
C LYS A 298 -33.43 -5.86 9.92
N ASN A 299 -34.05 -5.35 8.87
CA ASN A 299 -33.50 -5.10 7.52
C ASN A 299 -32.21 -4.24 7.48
N GLY A 300 -31.69 -3.77 8.63
CA GLY A 300 -30.57 -2.85 8.73
C GLY A 300 -29.19 -3.45 9.09
N GLU A 301 -28.98 -4.76 9.23
CA GLU A 301 -27.63 -5.29 9.59
C GLU A 301 -26.93 -6.08 8.48
N VAL A 302 -27.60 -6.32 7.36
CA VAL A 302 -27.08 -7.25 6.36
C VAL A 302 -25.86 -6.69 5.62
N TYR A 303 -25.88 -5.41 5.24
CA TYR A 303 -24.74 -4.79 4.54
C TYR A 303 -23.47 -4.80 5.40
N SER A 304 -23.60 -4.58 6.72
CA SER A 304 -22.48 -4.69 7.66
C SER A 304 -21.97 -6.12 7.82
N ARG A 305 -22.85 -7.13 7.75
CA ARG A 305 -22.43 -8.55 7.77
C ARG A 305 -21.64 -8.94 6.52
N ILE A 306 -22.13 -8.54 5.34
CA ILE A 306 -21.42 -8.74 4.06
C ILE A 306 -20.05 -8.06 4.11
N TRP A 307 -20.02 -6.78 4.52
CA TRP A 307 -18.78 -6.02 4.66
C TRP A 307 -17.79 -6.66 5.64
N HIS A 308 -18.26 -7.08 6.81
CA HIS A 308 -17.43 -7.77 7.80
C HIS A 308 -16.84 -9.07 7.24
N TYR A 309 -17.65 -9.86 6.54
CA TYR A 309 -17.21 -11.10 5.91
C TYR A 309 -16.12 -10.89 4.87
N LEU A 310 -16.28 -9.93 3.94
CA LEU A 310 -15.28 -9.59 2.91
C LEU A 310 -13.91 -9.20 3.50
N ASN A 311 -13.88 -8.85 4.78
CA ASN A 311 -12.71 -8.41 5.52
C ASN A 311 -12.24 -9.38 6.60
N LYS A 312 -12.72 -10.63 6.61
CA LYS A 312 -12.13 -11.69 7.43
C LYS A 312 -10.79 -12.15 6.85
N LYS A 313 -9.88 -12.55 7.74
CA LYS A 313 -8.61 -13.19 7.36
C LYS A 313 -8.85 -14.58 6.75
N ASP A 314 -9.68 -15.39 7.41
CA ASP A 314 -10.15 -16.65 6.87
C ASP A 314 -11.49 -16.44 6.17
N PHE A 315 -11.45 -16.50 4.85
CA PHE A 315 -12.54 -16.14 3.96
C PHE A 315 -13.35 -17.36 3.48
N ASN A 316 -12.93 -18.58 3.83
CA ASN A 316 -13.50 -19.83 3.31
C ASN A 316 -14.81 -20.26 4.00
N SER A 317 -15.15 -19.68 5.15
CA SER A 317 -16.36 -20.02 5.91
C SER A 317 -17.48 -18.98 5.71
N PHE A 318 -18.21 -19.06 4.61
CA PHE A 318 -19.47 -18.30 4.46
C PHE A 318 -20.62 -19.12 5.02
N TYR A 319 -21.30 -18.60 6.05
CA TYR A 319 -22.58 -19.15 6.47
C TYR A 319 -23.64 -18.75 5.43
N ASP A 320 -24.17 -19.77 4.74
CA ASP A 320 -25.38 -19.79 3.91
C ASP A 320 -25.53 -18.62 2.91
N GLU A 321 -25.01 -18.79 1.70
CA GLU A 321 -25.09 -17.79 0.61
C GLU A 321 -26.51 -17.32 0.30
N ASN A 322 -27.48 -18.20 0.51
CA ASN A 322 -28.89 -17.95 0.21
C ASN A 322 -29.51 -16.92 1.16
N CYS A 323 -28.92 -16.68 2.33
CA CYS A 323 -29.42 -15.73 3.32
C CYS A 323 -29.40 -14.26 2.83
N PHE A 324 -28.63 -13.95 1.77
CA PHE A 324 -28.46 -12.58 1.28
C PHE A 324 -29.14 -12.29 -0.06
N ASP A 325 -29.70 -13.31 -0.72
CA ASP A 325 -30.20 -13.23 -2.10
C ASP A 325 -31.55 -12.50 -2.23
N HIS A 326 -32.25 -12.27 -1.13
CA HIS A 326 -33.58 -11.63 -1.11
C HIS A 326 -33.57 -10.11 -0.87
N LEU A 327 -32.41 -9.45 -0.87
CA LEU A 327 -32.28 -8.05 -0.45
C LEU A 327 -31.92 -7.11 -1.61
N PRO A 328 -32.42 -5.86 -1.59
CA PRO A 328 -32.04 -4.86 -2.58
C PRO A 328 -30.58 -4.45 -2.37
N LEU A 329 -29.69 -4.89 -3.27
CA LEU A 329 -28.27 -4.52 -3.27
C LEU A 329 -27.98 -3.30 -4.15
N ASP A 330 -28.92 -2.35 -4.24
CA ASP A 330 -28.71 -1.13 -5.02
C ASP A 330 -27.74 -0.17 -4.31
N PHE A 331 -26.87 0.47 -5.09
CA PHE A 331 -25.80 1.33 -4.57
C PHE A 331 -26.32 2.46 -3.67
N CYS A 332 -27.43 3.09 -4.03
CA CYS A 332 -27.99 4.22 -3.29
C CYS A 332 -28.45 3.81 -1.89
N THR A 333 -29.14 2.68 -1.77
CA THR A 333 -29.60 2.16 -0.48
C THR A 333 -28.42 1.77 0.41
N VAL A 334 -27.42 1.06 -0.13
CA VAL A 334 -26.24 0.64 0.63
C VAL A 334 -25.37 1.84 1.04
N SER A 335 -25.21 2.85 0.17
CA SER A 335 -24.47 4.08 0.51
C SER A 335 -25.11 4.82 1.67
N LYS A 336 -26.42 5.07 1.62
CA LYS A 336 -27.15 5.74 2.71
C LYS A 336 -27.00 4.98 4.02
N TYR A 337 -27.01 3.65 3.98
CA TYR A 337 -26.78 2.84 5.17
C TYR A 337 -25.41 3.11 5.80
N PHE A 338 -24.33 3.02 5.02
CA PHE A 338 -22.98 3.28 5.51
C PHE A 338 -22.76 4.74 5.93
N GLU A 339 -23.46 5.69 5.32
CA GLU A 339 -23.50 7.09 5.78
C GLU A 339 -24.09 7.21 7.19
N HIS A 340 -25.21 6.54 7.47
CA HIS A 340 -25.88 6.58 8.78
C HIS A 340 -25.15 5.80 9.88
N GLN A 341 -24.46 4.70 9.54
CA GLN A 341 -23.74 3.85 10.49
C GLN A 341 -22.29 4.29 10.74
N ASN A 342 -21.82 5.36 10.09
CA ASN A 342 -20.41 5.69 10.05
C ASN A 342 -19.83 6.01 11.46
N GLN A 343 -19.09 5.06 12.03
CA GLN A 343 -18.32 5.22 13.26
C GLN A 343 -16.80 5.36 12.98
N LEU A 344 -16.43 5.72 11.75
CA LEU A 344 -15.04 5.79 11.31
C LEU A 344 -14.20 6.66 12.23
N LYS A 345 -13.21 6.05 12.87
CA LYS A 345 -12.18 6.78 13.59
C LYS A 345 -11.14 7.29 12.60
N TYR A 346 -10.83 8.58 12.65
CA TYR A 346 -9.84 9.21 11.79
C TYR A 346 -8.63 9.66 12.61
N MET A 347 -7.42 9.40 12.12
CA MET A 347 -6.17 9.84 12.73
C MET A 347 -5.20 10.39 11.68
N GLU A 348 -4.29 11.26 12.13
CA GLU A 348 -3.20 11.77 11.31
C GLU A 348 -1.87 11.33 11.89
N ILE A 349 -1.06 10.64 11.09
CA ILE A 349 0.18 10.05 11.57
C ILE A 349 1.15 11.11 12.12
N LYS A 350 1.17 12.30 11.49
CA LYS A 350 2.00 13.43 11.92
C LYS A 350 1.64 13.90 13.34
N ASN A 351 0.36 13.90 13.71
CA ASN A 351 -0.05 14.29 15.05
C ASN A 351 0.41 13.26 16.08
N LEU A 352 0.42 11.98 15.72
CA LEU A 352 0.85 10.89 16.61
C LEU A 352 2.35 10.94 16.97
N SER A 353 3.18 11.65 16.21
CA SER A 353 4.60 11.88 16.57
C SER A 353 4.82 12.95 17.64
N ASN A 354 3.84 13.82 17.93
CA ASN A 354 4.00 14.90 18.90
C ASN A 354 3.65 14.42 20.32
N GLN A 355 4.62 14.41 21.22
CA GLN A 355 4.50 13.87 22.59
C GLN A 355 3.82 14.83 23.59
N ASN A 356 3.61 16.10 23.25
CA ASN A 356 3.13 17.12 24.19
C ASN A 356 1.61 17.38 24.15
N ASN A 357 0.81 16.45 23.60
CA ASN A 357 -0.65 16.62 23.45
C ASN A 357 -1.40 15.39 23.97
N LYS A 358 -2.29 15.61 24.96
CA LYS A 358 -3.12 14.58 25.60
C LYS A 358 -4.00 13.79 24.63
N GLU A 359 -4.51 14.43 23.57
CA GLU A 359 -5.32 13.75 22.55
C GLU A 359 -4.48 12.75 21.75
N ASN A 360 -3.21 13.09 21.49
CA ASN A 360 -2.28 12.19 20.80
C ASN A 360 -1.88 11.01 21.69
N ASP A 361 -1.79 11.19 23.01
CA ASP A 361 -1.58 10.07 23.95
C ASP A 361 -2.74 9.08 23.92
N ILE A 362 -3.99 9.58 23.89
CA ILE A 362 -5.19 8.74 23.77
C ILE A 362 -5.17 7.96 22.46
N ASN A 363 -4.83 8.62 21.35
CA ASN A 363 -4.78 7.97 20.05
C ASN A 363 -3.63 6.93 19.96
N ARG A 364 -2.45 7.22 20.51
CA ARG A 364 -1.35 6.25 20.61
C ARG A 364 -1.75 5.05 21.46
N LYS A 365 -2.37 5.28 22.62
CA LYS A 365 -2.86 4.20 23.49
C LYS A 365 -3.88 3.33 22.75
N TYR A 366 -4.82 3.95 22.04
CA TYR A 366 -5.80 3.22 21.23
C TYR A 366 -5.13 2.35 20.16
N LEU A 367 -4.12 2.86 19.44
CA LEU A 367 -3.37 2.06 18.46
C LEU A 367 -2.75 0.82 19.10
N THR A 368 -2.12 0.98 20.27
CA THR A 368 -1.58 -0.15 21.04
C THR A 368 -2.67 -1.13 21.47
N GLU A 369 -3.82 -0.64 21.94
CA GLU A 369 -4.97 -1.47 22.35
C GLU A 369 -5.54 -2.31 21.18
N VAL A 370 -5.57 -1.76 19.96
CA VAL A 370 -6.01 -2.49 18.76
C VAL A 370 -4.88 -3.26 18.07
N GLY A 371 -3.66 -3.26 18.63
CA GLY A 371 -2.52 -4.03 18.13
C GLY A 371 -1.80 -3.45 16.91
N ILE A 372 -1.95 -2.15 16.64
CA ILE A 372 -1.30 -1.45 15.52
C ILE A 372 -0.03 -0.73 16.01
N SER A 373 1.11 -1.01 15.39
CA SER A 373 2.39 -0.38 15.74
C SER A 373 2.56 0.96 15.04
N LEU A 374 2.72 2.04 15.83
CA LEU A 374 3.07 3.36 15.31
C LEU A 374 4.40 3.34 14.54
N ALA A 375 5.39 2.58 15.00
CA ALA A 375 6.69 2.47 14.32
C ALA A 375 6.53 1.88 12.91
N ASN A 376 5.72 0.84 12.76
CA ASN A 376 5.44 0.25 11.45
C ASN A 376 4.67 1.23 10.56
N LEU A 377 3.66 1.94 11.10
CA LEU A 377 2.96 2.99 10.34
C LEU A 377 3.92 4.08 9.83
N MET A 378 4.91 4.46 10.64
CA MET A 378 5.94 5.45 10.26
C MET A 378 6.91 4.94 9.19
N ILE A 379 7.09 3.62 9.05
CA ILE A 379 7.86 3.02 7.95
C ILE A 379 6.99 2.99 6.68
N ILE A 380 5.70 2.62 6.81
CA ILE A 380 4.75 2.58 5.69
C ILE A 380 4.56 3.96 5.05
N SER A 381 4.57 5.02 5.85
CA SER A 381 4.46 6.40 5.35
C SER A 381 5.71 6.91 4.63
N GLN A 382 6.82 6.18 4.66
CA GLN A 382 8.03 6.56 3.93
C GLN A 382 7.92 6.12 2.48
N ASN A 383 7.82 7.09 1.57
CA ASN A 383 8.02 6.87 0.14
C ASN A 383 9.54 6.75 -0.11
N ASN A 384 10.09 5.54 -0.03
CA ASN A 384 11.54 5.29 -0.11
C ASN A 384 11.85 4.13 -1.07
N ALA A 385 12.67 4.43 -2.08
CA ALA A 385 13.09 3.48 -3.10
C ALA A 385 13.78 2.22 -2.55
N THR A 386 14.67 2.42 -1.59
CA THR A 386 15.43 1.32 -0.95
C THR A 386 14.50 0.43 -0.13
N LEU A 387 13.46 0.98 0.50
CA LEU A 387 12.47 0.17 1.21
C LEU A 387 11.66 -0.69 0.24
N GLU A 388 11.21 -0.13 -0.89
CA GLU A 388 10.50 -0.92 -1.90
C GLU A 388 11.37 -2.03 -2.48
N GLU A 389 12.65 -1.76 -2.74
CA GLU A 389 13.60 -2.77 -3.19
C GLU A 389 13.76 -3.90 -2.16
N ILE A 390 13.90 -3.57 -0.87
CA ILE A 390 13.91 -4.56 0.22
C ILE A 390 12.64 -5.41 0.21
N TYR A 391 11.47 -4.78 0.03
CA TYR A 391 10.20 -5.51 0.01
C TYR A 391 10.06 -6.44 -1.18
N ILE A 392 10.51 -6.04 -2.36
CA ILE A 392 10.47 -6.88 -3.56
C ILE A 392 11.42 -8.06 -3.40
N ASN A 393 12.67 -7.78 -3.02
CA ASN A 393 13.71 -8.79 -2.90
C ASN A 393 13.45 -9.78 -1.75
N SER A 394 12.58 -9.47 -0.78
CA SER A 394 12.20 -10.44 0.25
C SER A 394 11.35 -11.61 -0.24
N PHE A 395 10.84 -11.55 -1.48
CA PHE A 395 10.02 -12.62 -2.08
C PHE A 395 10.69 -13.37 -3.22
N THR A 396 11.95 -13.06 -3.57
CA THR A 396 12.64 -13.66 -4.72
C THR A 396 14.14 -13.82 -4.45
N ASP A 397 14.66 -15.05 -4.60
CA ASP A 397 16.11 -15.33 -4.55
C ASP A 397 16.83 -15.11 -5.90
N ASP A 398 16.06 -15.02 -7.00
CA ASP A 398 16.58 -15.09 -8.39
C ASP A 398 16.63 -13.77 -9.17
N PHE A 399 16.27 -12.63 -8.57
CA PHE A 399 16.25 -11.33 -9.26
C PHE A 399 16.85 -10.21 -8.42
N SER A 400 17.90 -9.56 -8.93
CA SER A 400 18.29 -8.22 -8.47
C SER A 400 17.43 -7.20 -9.22
N PHE A 401 16.40 -6.68 -8.57
CA PHE A 401 15.55 -5.64 -9.14
C PHE A 401 16.25 -4.28 -9.05
N ASN A 402 16.97 -3.87 -10.12
CA ASN A 402 17.66 -2.58 -10.16
C ASN A 402 16.70 -1.45 -10.59
N PHE A 403 16.25 -0.63 -9.64
CA PHE A 403 15.52 0.60 -9.94
C PHE A 403 16.38 1.69 -10.60
N LEU A 404 15.70 2.65 -11.24
CA LEU A 404 16.25 3.62 -12.19
C LEU A 404 17.49 4.41 -11.75
N ARG A 405 18.34 4.62 -12.76
CA ARG A 405 19.27 5.75 -12.86
C ARG A 405 18.50 7.06 -12.93
N LYS A 406 18.94 8.07 -12.15
CA LYS A 406 18.50 9.47 -12.33
C LYS A 406 18.62 9.87 -13.82
N PRO A 407 17.68 10.66 -14.38
CA PRO A 407 17.87 11.22 -15.70
C PRO A 407 19.19 12.02 -15.71
N GLU A 408 20.04 11.78 -16.71
CA GLU A 408 21.43 12.27 -16.71
C GLU A 408 21.57 13.80 -16.78
N LYS A 409 20.51 14.52 -17.13
CA LYS A 409 20.51 15.99 -17.19
C LYS A 409 19.15 16.54 -16.82
N VAL A 410 19.09 17.23 -15.70
CA VAL A 410 17.86 17.81 -15.20
C VAL A 410 18.17 19.23 -14.74
N SER A 411 17.38 20.22 -15.16
CA SER A 411 17.64 21.60 -14.77
C SER A 411 17.45 21.78 -13.25
N PRO A 412 18.08 22.77 -12.61
CA PRO A 412 17.91 23.02 -11.17
C PRO A 412 16.45 23.23 -10.72
N LEU A 413 15.60 23.77 -11.61
CA LEU A 413 14.15 23.89 -11.40
C LEU A 413 13.45 22.52 -11.33
N VAL A 414 13.96 21.55 -12.09
CA VAL A 414 13.42 20.19 -12.15
C VAL A 414 14.02 19.30 -11.05
N GLU A 415 15.17 19.66 -10.45
CA GLU A 415 15.74 18.93 -9.31
C GLU A 415 14.87 19.02 -8.05
N LYS A 416 14.22 20.17 -7.81
CA LYS A 416 13.19 20.33 -6.77
C LYS A 416 11.92 19.52 -7.05
N SER A 417 11.56 19.31 -8.31
CA SER A 417 10.35 18.54 -8.70
C SER A 417 10.58 17.03 -8.75
N ILE A 418 11.81 16.62 -9.10
CA ILE A 418 12.31 15.24 -9.04
C ILE A 418 12.09 14.65 -7.65
N HIS A 419 12.30 15.43 -6.59
CA HIS A 419 12.08 14.95 -5.23
C HIS A 419 10.63 14.48 -4.98
N TYR A 420 9.64 15.14 -5.59
CA TYR A 420 8.24 14.71 -5.50
C TYR A 420 7.91 13.56 -6.45
N CYS A 421 8.53 13.49 -7.63
CA CYS A 421 8.15 12.53 -8.68
C CYS A 421 8.89 11.19 -8.61
N HIS A 422 10.14 11.16 -8.10
CA HIS A 422 10.98 9.96 -8.21
C HIS A 422 10.51 8.78 -7.36
N HIS A 423 9.96 9.03 -6.17
CA HIS A 423 9.54 7.94 -5.29
C HIS A 423 8.27 7.25 -5.79
N GLN A 424 7.35 8.02 -6.38
CA GLN A 424 6.06 7.52 -6.89
C GLN A 424 6.24 6.55 -8.06
N VAL A 425 7.24 6.84 -8.90
CA VAL A 425 7.53 6.07 -10.11
C VAL A 425 8.00 4.65 -9.79
N ILE A 426 8.81 4.51 -8.73
CA ILE A 426 9.38 3.22 -8.30
C ILE A 426 8.29 2.29 -7.80
N ASP A 427 7.44 2.80 -6.91
CA ASP A 427 6.28 2.10 -6.37
C ASP A 427 5.34 1.57 -7.46
N GLN A 428 5.03 2.40 -8.46
CA GLN A 428 4.11 2.01 -9.53
C GLN A 428 4.80 1.13 -10.58
N GLN A 429 6.10 1.32 -10.81
CA GLN A 429 6.90 0.43 -11.67
C GLN A 429 6.94 -0.99 -11.09
N SER A 430 7.12 -1.15 -9.78
CA SER A 430 7.13 -2.48 -9.15
C SER A 430 5.82 -3.23 -9.38
N ILE A 431 4.68 -2.53 -9.34
CA ILE A 431 3.37 -3.10 -9.66
C ILE A 431 3.34 -3.61 -11.11
N ILE A 432 3.81 -2.81 -12.07
CA ILE A 432 3.81 -3.18 -13.49
C ILE A 432 4.72 -4.37 -13.76
N GLU A 433 5.89 -4.42 -13.11
CA GLU A 433 6.86 -5.47 -13.37
C GLU A 433 6.56 -6.77 -12.62
N THR A 434 6.02 -6.70 -11.41
CA THR A 434 5.80 -7.87 -10.57
C THR A 434 4.34 -8.35 -10.58
N GLY A 435 3.38 -7.44 -10.75
CA GLY A 435 1.95 -7.70 -10.57
C GLY A 435 1.48 -7.71 -9.12
N TYR A 436 2.29 -7.16 -8.21
CA TYR A 436 1.98 -7.09 -6.79
C TYR A 436 2.27 -5.71 -6.22
N ARG A 437 1.56 -5.33 -5.15
CA ARG A 437 1.90 -4.21 -4.27
C ARG A 437 2.53 -4.75 -2.99
N TYR A 438 3.61 -4.15 -2.53
CA TYR A 438 4.30 -4.58 -1.31
C TYR A 438 4.12 -3.59 -0.16
N CYS A 439 4.12 -4.10 1.07
CA CYS A 439 4.08 -3.30 2.29
C CYS A 439 4.41 -4.16 3.51
N ILE A 440 4.96 -3.56 4.57
CA ILE A 440 5.01 -4.23 5.87
C ILE A 440 3.62 -4.28 6.54
N CYS A 441 3.39 -5.30 7.36
CA CYS A 441 2.20 -5.41 8.18
C CYS A 441 2.26 -4.36 9.31
N PRO A 442 1.26 -3.48 9.47
CA PRO A 442 1.23 -2.48 10.54
C PRO A 442 1.27 -3.09 11.95
N MET A 443 0.85 -4.35 12.09
CA MET A 443 0.72 -5.03 13.38
C MET A 443 1.95 -5.89 13.71
N THR A 444 2.50 -6.61 12.73
CA THR A 444 3.59 -7.58 12.97
C THR A 444 4.94 -7.17 12.41
N GLY A 445 4.99 -6.19 11.50
CA GLY A 445 6.21 -5.80 10.78
C GLY A 445 6.61 -6.76 9.64
N ALA A 446 5.92 -7.90 9.48
CA ALA A 446 6.19 -8.84 8.40
C ALA A 446 5.95 -8.20 7.02
N ILE A 447 6.82 -8.46 6.04
CA ILE A 447 6.64 -7.96 4.68
C ILE A 447 5.51 -8.77 4.01
N LEU A 448 4.54 -8.06 3.44
CA LEU A 448 3.37 -8.61 2.75
C LEU A 448 3.36 -8.17 1.30
N LYS A 449 2.70 -8.97 0.45
CA LYS A 449 2.36 -8.62 -0.92
C LYS A 449 0.86 -8.72 -1.15
N SER A 450 0.33 -7.84 -1.99
CA SER A 450 -1.07 -7.81 -2.40
C SER A 450 -1.16 -7.97 -3.92
N ASN A 451 -1.98 -8.91 -4.37
CA ASN A 451 -2.44 -9.01 -5.76
C ASN A 451 -3.94 -8.69 -5.88
N GLN A 452 -4.49 -7.91 -4.95
CA GLN A 452 -5.90 -7.55 -4.90
C GLN A 452 -6.02 -6.03 -4.88
N SER A 453 -6.59 -5.46 -5.94
CA SER A 453 -6.76 -4.01 -6.11
C SER A 453 -8.22 -3.69 -6.42
N PHE A 454 -8.67 -2.54 -5.94
CA PHE A 454 -9.98 -2.00 -6.28
C PHE A 454 -9.83 -0.53 -6.67
N TYR A 455 -10.37 -0.14 -7.83
CA TYR A 455 -10.32 1.23 -8.30
C TYR A 455 -11.69 1.90 -8.21
N MET A 456 -11.73 3.10 -7.65
CA MET A 456 -12.93 3.93 -7.52
C MET A 456 -12.80 5.16 -8.42
N ASP A 457 -13.61 5.26 -9.48
CA ASP A 457 -13.50 6.34 -10.48
C ASP A 457 -13.95 7.73 -9.96
N PHE A 458 -15.04 7.81 -9.20
CA PHE A 458 -15.62 9.09 -8.76
C PHE A 458 -14.64 9.94 -7.93
N PHE A 459 -13.83 9.28 -7.09
CA PHE A 459 -12.83 9.90 -6.23
C PHE A 459 -11.40 9.48 -6.57
N ARG A 460 -11.23 8.66 -7.61
CA ARG A 460 -9.96 8.31 -8.26
C ARG A 460 -8.94 7.75 -7.25
N CYS A 461 -9.37 6.70 -6.56
CA CYS A 461 -8.57 6.03 -5.53
C CYS A 461 -8.34 4.56 -5.89
N ASN A 462 -7.11 4.09 -5.71
CA ASN A 462 -6.76 2.67 -5.70
C ASN A 462 -6.72 2.16 -4.26
N PHE A 463 -7.41 1.06 -4.00
CA PHE A 463 -7.40 0.35 -2.72
C PHE A 463 -6.67 -0.98 -2.92
N TYR A 464 -5.54 -1.15 -2.25
CA TYR A 464 -4.79 -2.41 -2.27
C TYR A 464 -5.04 -3.16 -0.96
N ARG A 465 -5.56 -4.38 -1.08
CA ARG A 465 -5.97 -5.21 0.06
C ARG A 465 -4.82 -6.09 0.52
N PHE A 466 -4.45 -5.99 1.79
CA PHE A 466 -3.42 -6.83 2.41
C PHE A 466 -4.03 -7.73 3.48
N VAL A 467 -3.46 -8.94 3.60
CA VAL A 467 -3.86 -9.93 4.61
C VAL A 467 -2.67 -10.20 5.52
N GLY A 468 -2.69 -9.61 6.72
CA GLY A 468 -1.66 -9.81 7.75
C GLY A 468 -2.19 -10.63 8.94
N SER A 469 -1.96 -10.13 10.16
CA SER A 469 -2.71 -10.60 11.34
C SER A 469 -4.20 -10.24 11.23
N GLU A 470 -4.52 -9.13 10.57
CA GLU A 470 -5.86 -8.72 10.15
C GLU A 470 -5.80 -8.18 8.71
N VAL A 471 -6.97 -8.03 8.08
CA VAL A 471 -7.09 -7.37 6.77
C VAL A 471 -6.94 -5.85 6.94
N PHE A 472 -6.21 -5.22 6.03
CA PHE A 472 -6.11 -3.76 5.94
C PHE A 472 -5.94 -3.33 4.47
N TYR A 473 -6.19 -2.05 4.21
CA TYR A 473 -6.09 -1.47 2.86
C TYR A 473 -5.13 -0.31 2.84
N ILE A 474 -4.26 -0.26 1.83
CA ILE A 474 -3.54 0.96 1.47
C ILE A 474 -4.34 1.66 0.39
N ILE A 475 -4.54 2.95 0.57
CA ILE A 475 -5.31 3.79 -0.35
C ILE A 475 -4.37 4.80 -0.99
N GLU A 476 -4.20 4.68 -2.30
CA GLU A 476 -3.49 5.63 -3.14
C GLU A 476 -4.48 6.49 -3.89
N THR A 477 -4.15 7.77 -4.08
CA THR A 477 -5.00 8.70 -4.83
C THR A 477 -4.31 9.20 -6.09
N ASP A 478 -5.13 9.50 -7.08
CA ASP A 478 -4.80 9.95 -8.43
C ASP A 478 -3.73 11.03 -8.58
N LEU A 479 -3.70 12.05 -7.73
CA LEU A 479 -2.87 13.22 -8.00
C LEU A 479 -1.40 12.87 -8.07
N THR A 480 -0.91 12.10 -7.11
CA THR A 480 0.52 11.81 -6.93
C THR A 480 0.82 10.32 -6.88
N GLY A 481 -0.17 9.43 -6.83
CA GLY A 481 0.10 7.99 -6.70
C GLY A 481 0.76 7.59 -5.37
N GLU A 482 0.80 8.48 -4.38
CA GLU A 482 1.38 8.23 -3.07
C GLU A 482 0.40 7.46 -2.17
N LYS A 483 0.96 6.67 -1.25
CA LYS A 483 0.22 6.02 -0.16
C LYS A 483 -0.37 7.11 0.75
N LYS A 484 -1.64 7.46 0.56
CA LYS A 484 -2.27 8.55 1.32
C LYS A 484 -2.90 8.08 2.61
N PHE A 485 -3.57 6.94 2.57
CA PHE A 485 -4.25 6.42 3.74
C PHE A 485 -3.99 4.94 3.94
N ILE A 486 -4.08 4.52 5.19
CA ILE A 486 -4.26 3.12 5.55
C ILE A 486 -5.57 2.96 6.29
N TYR A 487 -6.33 1.95 5.92
CA TYR A 487 -7.66 1.69 6.46
C TYR A 487 -7.75 0.29 7.05
N PHE A 488 -8.26 0.20 8.28
CA PHE A 488 -8.45 -1.03 9.03
C PHE A 488 -9.96 -1.28 9.21
N PRO A 489 -10.55 -2.25 8.49
CA PRO A 489 -11.98 -2.54 8.56
C PRO A 489 -12.48 -2.97 9.94
N LYS A 490 -11.69 -3.78 10.66
CA LYS A 490 -12.10 -4.36 11.95
C LYS A 490 -12.35 -3.31 13.04
N PRO A 491 -11.41 -2.37 13.33
CA PRO A 491 -11.66 -1.26 14.24
C PRO A 491 -12.37 -0.06 13.56
N ASP A 492 -12.72 -0.15 12.28
CA ASP A 492 -13.17 0.96 11.42
C ASP A 492 -12.31 2.23 11.61
N LEU A 493 -11.00 2.10 11.33
CA LEU A 493 -9.99 3.13 11.54
C LEU A 493 -9.33 3.55 10.22
N LEU A 494 -9.35 4.84 9.92
CA LEU A 494 -8.63 5.46 8.78
C LEU A 494 -7.49 6.34 9.31
N ILE A 495 -6.27 6.04 8.88
CA ILE A 495 -5.08 6.83 9.23
C ILE A 495 -4.55 7.53 7.98
N ASN A 496 -4.41 8.86 8.05
CA ASN A 496 -3.73 9.65 7.05
C ASN A 496 -2.20 9.55 7.24
N LEU A 497 -1.50 9.13 6.18
CA LEU A 497 -0.06 8.92 6.15
C LEU A 497 0.73 10.17 5.71
N VAL A 498 0.05 11.20 5.17
CA VAL A 498 0.67 12.36 4.52
C VAL A 498 0.29 13.68 5.21
N ASP A 499 1.17 14.68 5.13
CA ASP A 499 0.95 16.02 5.70
C ASP A 499 -0.25 16.75 5.04
N PRO A 500 -1.22 17.30 5.81
CA PRO A 500 -2.39 18.00 5.27
C PRO A 500 -2.09 19.21 4.38
N PHE A 501 -0.89 19.78 4.42
CA PHE A 501 -0.55 20.99 3.65
C PHE A 501 -0.47 20.80 2.13
N TYR A 502 -0.35 19.55 1.64
CA TYR A 502 -0.01 19.37 0.22
C TYR A 502 -1.18 19.43 -0.76
N TYR A 503 -2.42 19.13 -0.39
CA TYR A 503 -3.55 19.20 -1.33
C TYR A 503 -4.90 19.43 -0.63
N GLY A 504 -5.46 20.64 -0.79
CA GLY A 504 -6.77 21.05 -0.23
C GLY A 504 -8.01 20.40 -0.84
N PHE A 505 -7.88 19.25 -1.51
CA PHE A 505 -8.96 18.57 -2.24
C PHE A 505 -9.42 17.26 -1.61
N TRP A 506 -9.48 17.15 -0.29
CA TRP A 506 -10.00 15.92 0.34
C TRP A 506 -10.76 16.19 1.65
N ASN A 507 -11.72 17.12 1.61
CA ASN A 507 -12.79 17.17 2.63
C ASN A 507 -13.79 15.99 2.50
N SER A 508 -13.55 15.05 1.57
CA SER A 508 -14.44 13.91 1.28
C SER A 508 -13.90 12.53 1.71
N LYS A 509 -12.91 12.46 2.62
CA LYS A 509 -12.29 11.20 3.10
C LYS A 509 -13.32 10.12 3.46
N TYR A 510 -14.38 10.53 4.16
CA TYR A 510 -15.49 9.68 4.56
C TYR A 510 -16.31 9.16 3.36
N TRP A 511 -16.58 10.02 2.38
CA TRP A 511 -17.35 9.66 1.19
C TRP A 511 -16.62 8.62 0.32
N ASN A 512 -15.29 8.67 0.22
CA ASN A 512 -14.52 7.69 -0.54
C ASN A 512 -14.69 6.29 0.05
N LEU A 513 -14.56 6.20 1.38
CA LEU A 513 -14.66 4.93 2.08
C LEU A 513 -16.08 4.37 2.07
N ILE A 514 -17.09 5.22 2.26
CA ILE A 514 -18.50 4.84 2.18
C ILE A 514 -18.79 4.23 0.81
N ARG A 515 -18.39 4.89 -0.28
CA ARG A 515 -18.62 4.36 -1.64
C ARG A 515 -17.87 3.06 -1.89
N PHE A 516 -16.63 2.95 -1.40
CA PHE A 516 -15.88 1.70 -1.49
C PHE A 516 -16.61 0.55 -0.76
N LYS A 517 -17.06 0.78 0.48
CA LYS A 517 -17.88 -0.19 1.24
C LYS A 517 -19.13 -0.58 0.45
N SER A 518 -19.83 0.40 -0.11
CA SER A 518 -21.03 0.18 -0.93
C SER A 518 -20.75 -0.65 -2.18
N CYS A 519 -19.74 -0.31 -2.98
CA CYS A 519 -19.36 -1.06 -4.17
C CYS A 519 -19.00 -2.51 -3.85
N MET A 520 -18.25 -2.73 -2.77
CA MET A 520 -17.86 -4.06 -2.29
C MET A 520 -19.08 -4.90 -1.88
N VAL A 521 -20.03 -4.31 -1.16
CA VAL A 521 -21.25 -5.00 -0.72
C VAL A 521 -22.21 -5.25 -1.89
N CYS A 522 -22.43 -4.27 -2.76
CA CYS A 522 -23.31 -4.44 -3.93
C CYS A 522 -22.81 -5.54 -4.88
N ASN A 523 -21.49 -5.71 -4.98
CA ASN A 523 -20.84 -6.68 -5.87
C ASN A 523 -20.25 -7.89 -5.13
N TRP A 524 -20.74 -8.21 -3.94
CA TRP A 524 -20.05 -9.14 -3.02
C TRP A 524 -19.74 -10.53 -3.62
N LYS A 525 -20.58 -11.05 -4.53
CA LYS A 525 -20.33 -12.32 -5.24
C LYS A 525 -19.12 -12.22 -6.18
N LYS A 526 -19.07 -11.16 -7.00
CA LYS A 526 -17.93 -10.88 -7.90
C LYS A 526 -16.66 -10.62 -7.08
N VAL A 527 -16.78 -9.85 -6.00
CA VAL A 527 -15.67 -9.57 -5.07
C VAL A 527 -15.14 -10.85 -4.41
N LYS A 528 -16.04 -11.73 -3.96
CA LYS A 528 -15.67 -13.03 -3.37
C LYS A 528 -14.88 -13.87 -4.37
N SER A 529 -15.39 -14.03 -5.59
CA SER A 529 -14.69 -14.74 -6.68
C SER A 529 -13.31 -14.13 -6.95
N TYR A 530 -13.24 -12.80 -7.02
CA TYR A 530 -12.00 -12.07 -7.26
C TYR A 530 -10.94 -12.25 -6.14
N ILE A 531 -11.38 -12.28 -4.88
CA ILE A 531 -10.49 -12.43 -3.71
C ILE A 531 -9.98 -13.87 -3.56
N ILE A 532 -10.84 -14.88 -3.73
CA ILE A 532 -10.48 -16.31 -3.58
C ILE A 532 -9.62 -16.81 -4.72
N SER A 533 -9.68 -16.17 -5.89
CA SER A 533 -8.88 -16.59 -7.03
C SER A 533 -7.37 -16.51 -6.74
N ASP A 534 -6.73 -17.68 -6.79
CA ASP A 534 -5.27 -17.85 -6.70
C ASP A 534 -4.56 -17.46 -8.01
N GLN A 535 -5.31 -17.18 -9.08
CA GLN A 535 -4.70 -16.76 -10.34
C GLN A 535 -3.97 -15.43 -10.19
N LYS A 536 -2.76 -15.36 -10.74
CA LYS A 536 -2.05 -14.09 -10.90
C LYS A 536 -2.91 -13.17 -11.76
N LYS A 537 -3.26 -12.03 -11.19
CA LYS A 537 -4.10 -11.03 -11.84
C LYS A 537 -3.31 -10.27 -12.89
N LYS A 538 -3.96 -9.94 -14.01
CA LYS A 538 -3.37 -9.14 -15.08
C LYS A 538 -3.26 -7.69 -14.65
N VAL A 539 -2.11 -7.06 -14.84
CA VAL A 539 -1.87 -5.67 -14.44
C VAL A 539 -2.47 -4.73 -15.47
N VAL A 540 -3.38 -3.87 -15.03
CA VAL A 540 -4.03 -2.91 -15.91
C VAL A 540 -3.79 -1.47 -15.45
N SER A 541 -3.59 -0.58 -16.41
CA SER A 541 -3.48 0.86 -16.14
C SER A 541 -4.82 1.54 -16.41
N VAL A 542 -5.35 2.26 -15.42
CA VAL A 542 -6.58 3.04 -15.59
C VAL A 542 -6.25 4.46 -16.02
N LEU A 543 -6.86 4.93 -17.11
CA LEU A 543 -6.66 6.26 -17.71
C LEU A 543 -8.01 6.92 -18.00
N GLY A 544 -8.02 8.23 -18.26
CA GLY A 544 -9.24 8.93 -18.69
C GLY A 544 -10.33 9.07 -17.63
N SER A 545 -9.97 8.89 -16.35
CA SER A 545 -10.82 9.15 -15.18
C SER A 545 -10.87 10.64 -14.77
N TYR A 546 -9.98 11.47 -15.33
CA TYR A 546 -9.83 12.87 -14.94
C TYR A 546 -10.40 13.79 -16.02
N ASN A 547 -11.49 14.51 -15.74
CA ASN A 547 -12.04 15.52 -16.65
C ASN A 547 -11.26 16.85 -16.61
N HIS A 548 -9.96 16.78 -16.93
CA HIS A 548 -9.09 17.95 -17.02
C HIS A 548 -7.89 17.65 -17.91
N LEU A 549 -7.82 18.37 -19.01
CA LEU A 549 -6.80 18.21 -20.05
C LEU A 549 -5.37 18.19 -19.52
N GLY A 550 -5.03 19.09 -18.60
CA GLY A 550 -3.70 19.14 -18.00
C GLY A 550 -3.28 17.79 -17.40
N HIS A 551 -4.12 17.17 -16.55
CA HIS A 551 -3.78 15.90 -15.90
C HIS A 551 -3.62 14.77 -16.91
N HIS A 552 -4.35 14.80 -18.03
CA HIS A 552 -4.11 13.85 -19.10
C HIS A 552 -2.72 14.03 -19.73
N PHE A 553 -2.30 15.27 -20.04
CA PHE A 553 -1.00 15.55 -20.66
C PHE A 553 0.18 15.28 -19.72
N TYR A 554 0.20 15.93 -18.57
CA TYR A 554 1.35 15.89 -17.68
C TYR A 554 1.26 14.78 -16.64
N GLN A 555 0.22 13.92 -16.58
CA GLN A 555 0.23 12.74 -15.70
C GLN A 555 0.13 11.43 -16.45
N GLU A 556 -0.85 11.30 -17.35
CA GLU A 556 -1.18 10.03 -18.01
C GLU A 556 -0.27 9.75 -19.22
N LEU A 557 -0.14 10.71 -20.15
CA LEU A 557 0.68 10.51 -21.34
C LEU A 557 2.18 10.47 -21.02
N THR A 558 2.62 11.28 -20.07
CA THR A 558 3.97 11.23 -19.48
C THR A 558 4.26 9.88 -18.82
N ALA A 559 3.29 9.28 -18.16
CA ALA A 559 3.39 7.93 -17.60
C ALA A 559 3.62 6.90 -18.71
N ILE A 560 2.80 6.90 -19.76
CA ILE A 560 2.96 5.97 -20.88
C ILE A 560 4.32 6.16 -21.57
N GLN A 561 4.73 7.41 -21.82
CA GLN A 561 6.04 7.71 -22.39
C GLN A 561 7.17 7.16 -21.52
N TYR A 562 7.03 7.29 -20.20
CA TYR A 562 8.02 6.75 -19.27
C TYR A 562 8.09 5.22 -19.35
N LEU A 563 6.95 4.51 -19.35
CA LEU A 563 6.93 3.05 -19.50
C LEU A 563 7.57 2.60 -20.81
N TYR A 564 7.34 3.35 -21.88
CA TYR A 564 7.97 3.13 -23.17
C TYR A 564 9.49 3.31 -23.10
N ASP A 565 9.96 4.41 -22.50
CA ASP A 565 11.39 4.70 -22.38
C ASP A 565 12.12 3.69 -21.49
N GLN A 566 11.43 3.12 -20.50
CA GLN A 566 11.95 2.05 -19.64
C GLN A 566 11.80 0.64 -20.24
N SER A 567 11.25 0.50 -21.46
CA SER A 567 11.00 -0.80 -22.10
C SER A 567 10.12 -1.75 -21.27
N ILE A 568 9.20 -1.20 -20.47
CA ILE A 568 8.24 -1.96 -19.64
C ILE A 568 6.78 -1.71 -20.03
N LEU A 569 6.51 -0.90 -21.05
CA LEU A 569 5.16 -0.65 -21.56
C LEU A 569 4.41 -1.95 -21.92
N ASP A 570 5.11 -2.92 -22.51
CA ASP A 570 4.52 -4.20 -22.89
C ASP A 570 4.12 -5.09 -21.71
N LYS A 571 4.64 -4.82 -20.51
CA LYS A 571 4.26 -5.51 -19.26
C LYS A 571 2.89 -5.07 -18.74
N VAL A 572 2.35 -3.95 -19.22
CA VAL A 572 0.95 -3.60 -18.97
C VAL A 572 0.07 -4.51 -19.84
N ASP A 573 -0.78 -5.32 -19.19
CA ASP A 573 -1.65 -6.27 -19.89
C ASP A 573 -2.73 -5.53 -20.67
N HIS A 574 -3.41 -4.58 -20.01
CA HIS A 574 -4.49 -3.79 -20.60
C HIS A 574 -4.53 -2.34 -20.08
N PHE A 575 -5.09 -1.44 -20.88
CA PHE A 575 -5.40 -0.07 -20.52
C PHE A 575 -6.91 0.11 -20.44
N LEU A 576 -7.42 0.43 -19.24
CA LEU A 576 -8.83 0.73 -19.03
C LEU A 576 -9.03 2.23 -19.23
N ILE A 577 -9.70 2.61 -20.33
CA ILE A 577 -9.86 4.02 -20.71
C ILE A 577 -11.27 4.49 -20.37
N GLY A 578 -11.37 5.26 -19.29
CA GLY A 578 -12.60 5.93 -18.85
C GLY A 578 -13.16 6.91 -19.89
N PRO A 579 -14.27 7.61 -19.55
CA PRO A 579 -15.01 8.42 -20.50
C PRO A 579 -14.23 9.64 -21.01
N THR A 580 -13.22 10.12 -20.27
CA THR A 580 -12.51 11.35 -20.61
C THR A 580 -11.17 11.05 -21.28
N GLU A 581 -11.21 10.61 -22.54
CA GLU A 581 -10.04 10.42 -23.40
C GLU A 581 -9.83 11.68 -24.27
N PHE A 582 -8.85 12.52 -23.93
CA PHE A 582 -8.57 13.78 -24.65
C PHE A 582 -7.80 13.55 -25.95
N LEU A 583 -6.81 12.65 -25.94
CA LEU A 583 -6.09 12.16 -27.12
C LEU A 583 -6.16 10.64 -27.11
N LYS A 584 -6.37 10.03 -28.27
CA LYS A 584 -6.36 8.57 -28.36
C LYS A 584 -4.95 8.05 -28.09
N ILE A 585 -4.83 7.20 -27.07
CA ILE A 585 -3.51 6.76 -26.61
C ILE A 585 -2.76 5.91 -27.63
N ASP A 586 -3.46 5.15 -28.47
CA ASP A 586 -2.92 4.35 -29.57
C ASP A 586 -2.47 5.19 -30.77
N GLU A 587 -3.04 6.39 -30.97
CA GLU A 587 -2.55 7.31 -31.98
C GLU A 587 -1.25 8.01 -31.53
N VAL A 588 -1.14 8.33 -30.24
CA VAL A 588 0.08 8.93 -29.65
C VAL A 588 1.18 7.86 -29.44
N PHE A 589 0.78 6.65 -29.07
CA PHE A 589 1.64 5.49 -28.83
C PHE A 589 1.18 4.29 -29.67
N PRO A 590 1.52 4.25 -30.98
CA PRO A 590 1.17 3.13 -31.87
C PRO A 590 1.70 1.77 -31.42
N GLU A 591 2.66 1.75 -30.49
CA GLU A 591 3.18 0.55 -29.87
C GLU A 591 2.16 -0.15 -28.95
N ILE A 592 1.15 0.58 -28.46
CA ILE A 592 0.05 -0.02 -27.72
C ILE A 592 -0.89 -0.70 -28.71
N SER A 593 -0.88 -2.02 -28.73
CA SER A 593 -1.81 -2.79 -29.56
C SER A 593 -3.26 -2.49 -29.16
N GLY A 594 -4.14 -2.30 -30.15
CA GLY A 594 -5.55 -1.98 -29.90
C GLY A 594 -6.29 -3.01 -29.05
N ASN A 595 -5.87 -4.29 -29.05
CA ASN A 595 -6.44 -5.33 -28.20
C ASN A 595 -6.10 -5.16 -26.69
N LYS A 596 -5.10 -4.33 -26.37
CA LYS A 596 -4.79 -3.96 -24.99
C LYS A 596 -5.69 -2.84 -24.48
N ILE A 597 -6.45 -2.16 -25.35
CA ILE A 597 -7.25 -0.99 -24.97
C ILE A 597 -8.71 -1.41 -24.73
N HIS A 598 -9.20 -1.16 -23.52
CA HIS A 598 -10.58 -1.43 -23.11
C HIS A 598 -11.25 -0.10 -22.80
N LYS A 599 -12.16 0.33 -23.67
CA LYS A 599 -12.88 1.61 -23.50
C LYS A 599 -14.08 1.39 -22.58
N ILE A 600 -14.19 2.24 -21.57
CA ILE A 600 -15.24 2.19 -20.56
C ILE A 600 -16.07 3.46 -20.66
N GLU A 601 -17.37 3.29 -20.96
CA GLU A 601 -18.30 4.41 -21.19
C GLU A 601 -18.72 5.07 -19.87
N GLU A 602 -18.98 4.28 -18.83
CA GLU A 602 -19.39 4.78 -17.52
C GLU A 602 -18.32 4.50 -16.47
N GLY A 603 -17.81 5.54 -15.79
CA GLY A 603 -16.76 5.39 -14.79
C GLY A 603 -17.07 4.42 -13.64
N GLN A 604 -18.35 4.24 -13.30
CA GLN A 604 -18.78 3.26 -12.27
C GLN A 604 -18.54 1.80 -12.71
N SER A 605 -18.54 1.54 -14.02
CA SER A 605 -18.31 0.19 -14.57
C SER A 605 -16.84 -0.24 -14.54
N ILE A 606 -15.89 0.67 -14.24
CA ILE A 606 -14.46 0.31 -14.08
C ILE A 606 -14.29 -0.71 -12.95
N PHE A 607 -14.98 -0.50 -11.83
CA PHE A 607 -14.90 -1.41 -10.68
C PHE A 607 -15.36 -2.83 -11.06
N GLU A 608 -16.50 -2.94 -11.74
CA GLU A 608 -17.03 -4.24 -12.16
C GLU A 608 -16.14 -4.91 -13.21
N THR A 609 -15.65 -4.13 -14.18
CA THR A 609 -14.72 -4.60 -15.22
C THR A 609 -13.47 -5.22 -14.59
N ILE A 610 -12.93 -4.61 -13.53
CA ILE A 610 -11.77 -5.13 -12.80
C ILE A 610 -12.08 -6.49 -12.17
N LEU A 611 -13.25 -6.61 -11.54
CA LEU A 611 -13.66 -7.85 -10.86
C LEU A 611 -13.89 -8.98 -11.86
N GLU A 612 -14.64 -8.72 -12.94
CA GLU A 612 -15.03 -9.72 -13.94
C GLU A 612 -13.83 -10.29 -14.70
N ASN A 613 -12.83 -9.45 -14.97
CA ASN A 613 -11.65 -9.85 -15.74
C ASN A 613 -10.44 -10.22 -14.85
N HIS A 614 -10.63 -10.27 -13.53
CA HIS A 614 -9.57 -10.54 -12.56
C HIS A 614 -8.33 -9.64 -12.75
N TYR A 615 -8.56 -8.34 -12.92
CA TYR A 615 -7.50 -7.36 -13.13
C TYR A 615 -6.89 -6.86 -11.81
N PHE A 616 -5.60 -6.55 -11.83
CA PHE A 616 -4.91 -5.77 -10.82
C PHE A 616 -4.72 -4.35 -11.36
N ALA A 617 -5.63 -3.45 -11.00
CA ALA A 617 -5.66 -2.08 -11.47
C ALA A 617 -4.73 -1.19 -10.66
N SER A 618 -3.98 -0.37 -11.39
CA SER A 618 -3.24 0.76 -10.85
C SER A 618 -3.35 1.95 -11.80
N ARG A 619 -3.06 3.16 -11.30
CA ARG A 619 -2.95 4.35 -12.14
C ARG A 619 -1.48 4.75 -12.21
N PHE A 620 -0.85 4.49 -13.35
CA PHE A 620 0.52 4.93 -13.57
C PHE A 620 0.54 6.43 -13.89
N THR A 621 1.30 7.22 -13.13
CA THR A 621 1.38 8.68 -13.28
C THR A 621 2.81 9.17 -13.21
N GLN A 622 3.16 10.13 -14.06
CA GLN A 622 4.47 10.81 -14.07
C GLN A 622 4.27 12.27 -14.40
N PHE A 623 5.05 13.21 -13.87
CA PHE A 623 4.83 14.65 -14.09
C PHE A 623 5.70 15.30 -15.17
N PHE A 624 6.82 14.66 -15.53
CA PHE A 624 7.82 15.27 -16.39
C PHE A 624 7.52 15.07 -17.87
N VAL A 625 7.27 16.17 -18.58
CA VAL A 625 7.01 16.20 -20.03
C VAL A 625 8.32 16.29 -20.81
N THR A 626 8.63 15.25 -21.59
CA THR A 626 9.83 15.19 -22.45
C THR A 626 9.56 15.78 -23.83
N GLU A 627 10.59 16.25 -24.53
CA GLU A 627 10.44 16.69 -25.93
C GLU A 627 9.99 15.52 -26.83
N LYS A 628 10.37 14.29 -26.48
CA LYS A 628 9.94 13.06 -27.16
C LYS A 628 8.42 12.85 -27.07
N LEU A 629 7.81 13.06 -25.89
CA LEU A 629 6.36 12.99 -25.74
C LEU A 629 5.67 14.08 -26.57
N VAL A 630 6.14 15.33 -26.47
CA VAL A 630 5.58 16.44 -27.23
C VAL A 630 5.64 16.14 -28.73
N SER A 631 6.75 15.55 -29.19
CA SER A 631 6.90 15.11 -30.58
C SER A 631 5.80 14.16 -31.03
N ARG A 632 5.47 13.17 -30.20
CA ARG A 632 4.41 12.19 -30.48
C ARG A 632 3.05 12.87 -30.55
N ILE A 633 2.72 13.72 -29.57
CA ILE A 633 1.45 14.46 -29.53
C ILE A 633 1.29 15.31 -30.79
N VAL A 634 2.30 16.10 -31.15
CA VAL A 634 2.22 16.98 -32.34
C VAL A 634 2.10 16.18 -33.63
N LYS A 635 2.83 15.08 -33.76
CA LYS A 635 2.75 14.21 -34.94
C LYS A 635 1.36 13.55 -35.03
N SER A 636 0.82 13.07 -33.92
CA SER A 636 -0.53 12.51 -33.85
C SER A 636 -1.57 13.55 -34.23
N SER A 637 -1.48 14.78 -33.72
CA SER A 637 -2.36 15.88 -34.10
C SER A 637 -2.27 16.27 -35.57
N TYR A 638 -1.06 16.31 -36.12
CA TYR A 638 -0.89 16.55 -37.55
C TYR A 638 -1.56 15.46 -38.37
N ASN A 639 -1.28 14.19 -38.05
CA ASN A 639 -1.91 13.06 -38.74
C ASN A 639 -3.43 13.13 -38.65
N TYR A 640 -3.99 13.37 -37.46
CA TYR A 640 -5.44 13.46 -37.28
C TYR A 640 -6.07 14.55 -38.15
N VAL A 641 -5.49 15.75 -38.15
CA VAL A 641 -6.03 16.91 -38.88
C VAL A 641 -5.87 16.74 -40.40
N PHE A 642 -4.75 16.18 -40.88
CA PHE A 642 -4.42 16.14 -42.31
C PHE A 642 -4.66 14.77 -42.99
N GLN A 643 -4.78 13.65 -42.28
CA GLN A 643 -5.16 12.36 -42.89
C GLN A 643 -6.61 12.34 -43.38
N GLN A 644 -7.46 13.26 -42.91
CA GLN A 644 -8.80 13.44 -43.46
C GLN A 644 -8.80 14.04 -44.89
N ASN A 645 -7.64 14.38 -45.48
CA ASN A 645 -7.48 14.83 -46.86
C ASN A 645 -6.23 14.22 -47.55
N PRO A 646 -6.40 13.19 -48.43
CA PRO A 646 -5.29 12.44 -49.03
C PRO A 646 -4.32 13.21 -49.95
N GLN A 647 -4.62 14.46 -50.33
CA GLN A 647 -3.82 15.20 -51.31
C GLN A 647 -2.51 15.79 -50.76
N ASP A 648 -2.32 15.82 -49.43
CA ASP A 648 -1.12 16.39 -48.79
C ASP A 648 -0.05 15.34 -48.38
N ILE A 649 -0.32 14.05 -48.59
CA ILE A 649 0.50 12.93 -48.03
C ILE A 649 1.75 12.64 -48.89
N SER A 650 2.49 13.65 -49.34
CA SER A 650 3.71 13.43 -50.16
C SER A 650 5.04 13.58 -49.42
N ARG A 651 5.08 14.05 -48.16
CA ARG A 651 6.33 14.11 -47.38
C ARG A 651 6.15 13.75 -45.91
N SER A 652 6.86 12.70 -45.46
CA SER A 652 7.12 12.45 -44.04
C SER A 652 8.16 13.46 -43.52
N LEU A 653 7.72 14.52 -42.84
CA LEU A 653 8.62 15.46 -42.15
C LEU A 653 9.02 14.89 -40.78
N SER A 654 10.27 15.05 -40.35
CA SER A 654 10.69 14.75 -38.97
C SER A 654 10.12 15.75 -37.96
N HIS A 655 10.20 15.47 -36.66
CA HIS A 655 9.65 16.35 -35.59
C HIS A 655 10.20 17.78 -35.63
N ILE A 656 11.52 17.93 -35.71
CA ILE A 656 12.19 19.23 -35.80
C ILE A 656 11.87 19.88 -37.14
N GLU A 657 11.74 19.11 -38.22
CA GLU A 657 11.32 19.64 -39.51
C GLU A 657 9.87 20.05 -39.53
N LEU A 658 8.94 19.39 -38.82
CA LEU A 658 7.54 19.78 -38.74
C LEU A 658 7.35 20.99 -37.83
N LEU A 659 8.00 21.02 -36.66
CA LEU A 659 8.02 22.19 -35.79
C LEU A 659 8.75 23.36 -36.45
N ASN A 660 9.89 23.13 -37.09
CA ASN A 660 10.57 24.16 -37.88
C ASN A 660 9.85 24.43 -39.19
N TYR A 661 9.00 23.55 -39.72
CA TYR A 661 8.19 23.83 -40.91
C TYR A 661 7.08 24.79 -40.50
N LEU A 662 6.28 24.44 -39.48
CA LEU A 662 5.27 25.32 -38.89
C LEU A 662 5.86 26.64 -38.37
N ARG A 663 7.13 26.66 -37.91
CA ARG A 663 7.83 27.87 -37.43
C ARG A 663 8.65 28.63 -38.50
N LYS A 664 9.31 27.96 -39.47
CA LYS A 664 10.16 28.57 -40.53
C LYS A 664 9.40 28.93 -41.79
N LYS A 665 8.29 28.25 -42.12
CA LYS A 665 7.48 28.61 -43.29
C LYS A 665 6.71 29.94 -43.13
N ARG A 666 6.99 30.72 -42.08
CA ARG A 666 6.63 32.15 -41.95
C ARG A 666 7.23 33.09 -43.03
N LYS A 667 7.78 32.56 -44.13
CA LYS A 667 8.24 33.31 -45.30
C LYS A 667 7.95 32.53 -46.61
N TYR A 668 7.07 33.12 -47.43
CA TYR A 668 6.77 32.92 -48.86
C TYR A 668 5.91 31.72 -49.36
N SER A 669 4.72 32.08 -49.89
CA SER A 669 3.90 31.62 -51.06
C SER A 669 3.73 30.11 -51.36
N GLU A 670 2.60 29.55 -51.80
CA GLU A 670 1.43 30.06 -52.54
C GLU A 670 0.28 28.99 -52.55
N ILE A 671 -0.99 29.44 -52.74
CA ILE A 671 -2.20 28.74 -53.24
C ILE A 671 -3.17 28.00 -52.26
N GLN A 672 -4.25 28.74 -51.91
CA GLN A 672 -5.71 28.47 -51.84
C GLN A 672 -6.44 27.61 -50.76
N LYS A 673 -7.26 28.35 -49.98
CA LYS A 673 -8.45 28.06 -49.10
C LYS A 673 -8.13 27.63 -47.66
N PRO A 674 -8.66 28.34 -46.63
CA PRO A 674 -7.90 28.83 -45.47
C PRO A 674 -7.07 27.72 -44.82
N GLU A 675 -5.98 27.42 -45.50
CA GLU A 675 -4.95 26.47 -45.12
C GLU A 675 -4.06 27.19 -44.11
N PHE A 676 -3.28 26.43 -43.33
CA PHE A 676 -2.27 27.00 -42.45
C PHE A 676 -1.33 28.04 -43.14
N GLY A 677 -1.33 28.14 -44.48
CA GLY A 677 -0.69 29.22 -45.25
C GLY A 677 -1.30 30.63 -45.13
N GLU A 678 -2.59 30.82 -44.78
CA GLU A 678 -3.13 32.18 -44.51
C GLU A 678 -2.66 32.76 -43.18
N ILE A 679 -2.32 31.87 -42.22
CA ILE A 679 -1.75 32.17 -40.91
C ILE A 679 -0.36 32.78 -41.06
N GLU A 680 0.43 32.35 -42.05
CA GLU A 680 1.79 32.86 -42.32
C GLU A 680 1.84 34.37 -42.61
N LYS A 681 0.72 34.97 -43.03
CA LYS A 681 0.61 36.41 -43.29
C LYS A 681 0.19 37.22 -42.06
N SER A 682 -0.14 36.58 -40.94
CA SER A 682 -0.63 37.25 -39.74
C SER A 682 0.46 37.46 -38.71
N PHE A 683 0.78 38.72 -38.42
CA PHE A 683 1.69 39.08 -37.33
C PHE A 683 1.23 40.36 -36.60
N PRO A 684 1.18 40.36 -35.26
CA PRO A 684 1.29 39.17 -34.40
C PRO A 684 0.05 38.26 -34.54
N LEU A 685 0.25 36.95 -34.39
CA LEU A 685 -0.84 36.01 -34.15
C LEU A 685 -1.08 35.87 -32.64
N LEU A 686 -2.15 36.50 -32.16
CA LEU A 686 -2.48 36.63 -30.74
C LEU A 686 -3.52 35.59 -30.31
N TRP A 687 -3.15 34.70 -29.41
CA TRP A 687 -4.08 33.75 -28.77
C TRP A 687 -4.68 34.34 -27.50
N ILE A 688 -6.00 34.31 -27.38
CA ILE A 688 -6.71 34.82 -26.20
C ILE A 688 -7.65 33.73 -25.67
N ASN A 689 -7.44 33.33 -24.42
CA ASN A 689 -8.33 32.38 -23.77
C ASN A 689 -9.55 33.08 -23.17
N VAL A 690 -10.76 32.71 -23.58
CA VAL A 690 -12.02 33.14 -22.96
C VAL A 690 -12.52 32.11 -21.94
N ARG A 691 -13.34 32.53 -20.97
CA ARG A 691 -13.94 31.64 -19.97
C ARG A 691 -15.39 32.02 -19.68
N SER A 692 -16.25 31.00 -19.65
CA SER A 692 -17.68 31.11 -19.28
C SER A 692 -18.02 30.58 -17.88
N HIS A 693 -17.05 29.99 -17.18
CA HIS A 693 -17.22 29.37 -15.86
C HIS A 693 -15.87 29.30 -15.12
N ASN A 694 -15.91 29.44 -13.79
CA ASN A 694 -14.77 29.40 -12.85
C ASN A 694 -13.59 30.32 -13.22
N ARG A 695 -13.19 31.25 -12.34
CA ARG A 695 -12.09 32.20 -12.62
C ARG A 695 -12.40 33.08 -13.83
N ILE A 696 -13.65 33.53 -13.91
CA ILE A 696 -14.13 34.45 -14.95
C ILE A 696 -13.55 35.83 -14.65
N TRP A 697 -13.04 36.47 -15.69
CA TRP A 697 -12.76 37.90 -15.71
C TRP A 697 -14.00 38.71 -16.11
N VAL A 698 -14.41 39.66 -15.27
CA VAL A 698 -15.77 40.26 -15.34
C VAL A 698 -15.96 41.08 -16.62
N SER A 699 -15.06 42.01 -16.94
CA SER A 699 -15.15 42.86 -18.14
C SER A 699 -14.43 42.30 -19.38
N GLN A 700 -14.45 40.98 -19.56
CA GLN A 700 -13.65 40.34 -20.60
C GLN A 700 -14.00 40.72 -22.03
N VAL A 701 -15.28 40.97 -22.30
CA VAL A 701 -15.73 41.27 -23.66
C VAL A 701 -15.11 42.61 -24.09
N GLU A 702 -15.33 43.65 -23.28
CA GLU A 702 -14.83 44.99 -23.52
C GLU A 702 -13.30 45.05 -23.40
N GLY A 703 -12.74 44.39 -22.40
CA GLY A 703 -11.31 44.36 -22.14
C GLY A 703 -10.50 43.74 -23.30
N ILE A 704 -10.96 42.59 -23.81
CA ILE A 704 -10.33 41.92 -24.95
C ILE A 704 -10.53 42.73 -26.23
N ALA A 705 -11.74 43.22 -26.51
CA ALA A 705 -12.02 44.04 -27.68
C ALA A 705 -11.14 45.30 -27.71
N ASN A 706 -10.96 45.96 -26.55
CA ASN A 706 -10.08 47.12 -26.43
C ASN A 706 -8.62 46.77 -26.72
N ILE A 707 -8.08 45.66 -26.21
CA ILE A 707 -6.72 45.21 -26.53
C ILE A 707 -6.58 45.03 -28.05
N ILE A 708 -7.52 44.30 -28.67
CA ILE A 708 -7.49 44.00 -30.11
C ILE A 708 -7.56 45.29 -30.93
N ASN A 709 -8.50 46.18 -30.63
CA ASN A 709 -8.68 47.44 -31.35
C ASN A 709 -7.42 48.32 -31.30
N ASN A 710 -6.77 48.43 -30.13
CA ASN A 710 -5.55 49.22 -30.00
C ASN A 710 -4.36 48.59 -30.75
N LEU A 711 -4.20 47.26 -30.67
CA LEU A 711 -3.14 46.57 -31.41
C LEU A 711 -3.35 46.63 -32.93
N TYR A 712 -4.60 46.55 -33.41
CA TYR A 712 -4.91 46.55 -34.83
C TYR A 712 -4.52 47.86 -35.53
N VAL A 713 -4.53 49.00 -34.81
CA VAL A 713 -4.09 50.29 -35.34
C VAL A 713 -2.63 50.23 -35.80
N GLU A 714 -1.77 49.57 -35.02
CA GLU A 714 -0.34 49.43 -35.32
C GLU A 714 -0.03 48.21 -36.20
N TYR A 715 -0.84 47.14 -36.07
CA TYR A 715 -0.62 45.85 -36.73
C TYR A 715 -1.87 45.39 -37.48
N PRO A 716 -2.25 46.01 -38.61
CA PRO A 716 -3.49 45.68 -39.33
C PRO A 716 -3.49 44.29 -39.97
N GLN A 717 -2.33 43.63 -40.08
CA GLN A 717 -2.21 42.25 -40.55
C GLN A 717 -2.32 41.22 -39.42
N MET A 718 -2.50 41.65 -38.16
CA MET A 718 -2.59 40.74 -37.02
C MET A 718 -3.71 39.71 -37.19
N GLY A 719 -3.56 38.58 -36.50
CA GLY A 719 -4.61 37.57 -36.38
C GLY A 719 -4.94 37.33 -34.91
N VAL A 720 -6.20 37.00 -34.62
CA VAL A 720 -6.63 36.64 -33.26
C VAL A 720 -7.17 35.23 -33.25
N ILE A 721 -6.68 34.41 -32.33
CA ILE A 721 -7.20 33.07 -32.06
C ILE A 721 -7.96 33.14 -30.74
N PHE A 722 -9.28 32.99 -30.79
CA PHE A 722 -10.07 32.78 -29.58
C PHE A 722 -10.06 31.32 -29.20
N SER A 723 -9.74 31.06 -27.93
CA SER A 723 -9.69 29.72 -27.38
C SER A 723 -10.51 29.60 -26.12
N GLY A 724 -11.10 28.43 -25.91
CA GLY A 724 -11.90 28.09 -24.75
C GLY A 724 -11.95 26.58 -24.61
N TRP A 725 -13.12 26.04 -24.31
CA TRP A 725 -13.31 24.60 -24.17
C TRP A 725 -13.17 23.87 -25.52
N SER A 726 -12.30 22.85 -25.58
CA SER A 726 -12.16 21.96 -26.75
C SER A 726 -13.18 20.82 -26.68
N SER A 727 -13.58 20.25 -27.82
CA SER A 727 -14.43 19.05 -27.85
C SER A 727 -13.63 17.80 -27.46
N LEU A 728 -14.31 16.84 -26.81
CA LEU A 728 -13.78 15.50 -26.54
C LEU A 728 -14.12 14.57 -27.70
N GLU A 729 -13.23 13.64 -28.02
CA GLU A 729 -13.43 12.64 -29.10
C GLU A 729 -14.68 11.77 -28.87
N ARG A 730 -14.98 11.42 -27.61
CA ARG A 730 -16.16 10.60 -27.27
C ARG A 730 -17.46 11.39 -27.18
N GLY A 731 -17.43 12.71 -27.39
CA GLY A 731 -18.56 13.60 -27.14
C GLY A 731 -18.87 13.76 -25.65
N ASP A 732 -19.32 14.93 -25.24
CA ASP A 732 -19.81 15.19 -23.88
C ASP A 732 -20.84 16.33 -23.91
N SER A 733 -22.10 15.98 -23.68
CA SER A 733 -23.22 16.93 -23.72
C SER A 733 -23.09 18.04 -22.67
N LYS A 734 -22.37 17.81 -21.56
CA LYS A 734 -22.09 18.87 -20.57
C LYS A 734 -21.14 19.93 -21.14
N ASN A 735 -20.19 19.52 -21.98
CA ASN A 735 -19.22 20.42 -22.58
C ASN A 735 -19.85 21.25 -23.71
N GLU A 736 -20.87 20.73 -24.42
CA GLU A 736 -21.57 21.48 -25.46
C GLU A 736 -22.19 22.78 -24.93
N THR A 737 -22.77 22.75 -23.73
CA THR A 737 -23.35 23.95 -23.10
C THR A 737 -22.28 25.00 -22.76
N VAL A 738 -21.06 24.57 -22.40
CA VAL A 738 -19.93 25.47 -22.15
C VAL A 738 -19.42 26.05 -23.47
N ILE A 739 -19.24 25.20 -24.49
CA ILE A 739 -18.82 25.57 -25.85
C ILE A 739 -19.77 26.63 -26.44
N GLN A 740 -21.08 26.43 -26.33
CA GLN A 740 -22.08 27.39 -26.82
C GLN A 740 -21.99 28.74 -26.12
N ARG A 741 -21.85 28.74 -24.78
CA ARG A 741 -21.68 29.98 -24.00
C ARG A 741 -20.40 30.74 -24.39
N GLU A 742 -19.30 30.03 -24.58
CA GLU A 742 -18.03 30.65 -24.97
C GLU A 742 -18.03 31.14 -26.41
N ARG A 743 -18.72 30.44 -27.33
CA ARG A 743 -18.95 30.93 -28.71
C ARG A 743 -19.78 32.20 -28.73
N ALA A 744 -20.86 32.26 -27.95
CA ALA A 744 -21.68 33.47 -27.83
C ALA A 744 -20.87 34.64 -27.24
N LEU A 745 -20.03 34.37 -26.25
CA LEU A 745 -19.13 35.37 -25.67
C LEU A 745 -18.13 35.90 -26.70
N VAL A 746 -17.53 35.02 -27.50
CA VAL A 746 -16.62 35.43 -28.60
C VAL A 746 -17.37 36.24 -29.66
N GLN A 747 -18.61 35.91 -29.97
CA GLN A 747 -19.41 36.71 -30.91
C GLN A 747 -19.58 38.15 -30.40
N ASN A 748 -19.87 38.34 -29.11
CA ASN A 748 -19.96 39.67 -28.52
C ASN A 748 -18.64 40.45 -28.61
N ILE A 749 -17.48 39.77 -28.61
CA ILE A 749 -16.17 40.42 -28.84
C ILE A 749 -16.01 40.77 -30.32
N ILE A 750 -16.37 39.84 -31.22
CA ILE A 750 -16.28 40.04 -32.68
C ILE A 750 -17.09 41.26 -33.12
N ASP A 751 -18.27 41.48 -32.52
CA ASP A 751 -19.14 42.62 -32.81
C ASP A 751 -18.50 43.97 -32.43
N LEU A 752 -17.43 43.97 -31.62
CA LEU A 752 -16.72 45.16 -31.12
C LEU A 752 -15.33 45.38 -31.73
N ILE A 753 -14.87 44.50 -32.62
CA ILE A 753 -13.52 44.55 -33.24
C ILE A 753 -13.61 44.78 -34.76
N PRO A 754 -12.50 45.09 -35.46
CA PRO A 754 -12.54 45.49 -36.86
C PRO A 754 -13.00 44.35 -37.78
N VAL A 755 -13.91 44.65 -38.71
CA VAL A 755 -14.53 43.66 -39.62
C VAL A 755 -13.52 42.91 -40.49
N ASN A 756 -12.38 43.54 -40.83
CA ASN A 756 -11.34 42.95 -41.68
C ASN A 756 -10.27 42.18 -40.89
N LEU A 757 -10.37 42.13 -39.56
CA LEU A 757 -9.45 41.37 -38.73
C LEU A 757 -9.60 39.87 -39.01
N LYS A 758 -8.47 39.17 -39.16
CA LYS A 758 -8.47 37.71 -39.24
C LYS A 758 -8.75 37.10 -37.87
N VAL A 759 -9.91 36.47 -37.74
CA VAL A 759 -10.35 35.82 -36.51
C VAL A 759 -10.42 34.31 -36.71
N TYR A 760 -9.79 33.57 -35.80
CA TYR A 760 -9.81 32.12 -35.73
C TYR A 760 -10.41 31.69 -34.39
N ASN A 761 -10.99 30.49 -34.35
CA ASN A 761 -11.67 30.00 -33.15
C ASN A 761 -11.36 28.52 -32.92
N THR A 762 -10.83 28.18 -31.74
CA THR A 762 -10.58 26.78 -31.32
C THR A 762 -11.64 26.25 -30.37
N ILE A 763 -12.70 27.02 -30.08
CA ILE A 763 -13.78 26.64 -29.15
C ILE A 763 -14.67 25.56 -29.79
N GLY A 764 -14.74 24.41 -29.13
CA GLY A 764 -15.40 23.21 -29.64
C GLY A 764 -14.68 22.53 -30.80
N CYS A 765 -13.46 22.95 -31.12
CA CYS A 765 -12.56 22.23 -32.02
C CYS A 765 -11.95 21.03 -31.28
N SER A 766 -11.44 20.07 -32.05
CA SER A 766 -10.71 18.95 -31.49
C SER A 766 -9.46 19.43 -30.74
N ILE A 767 -9.01 18.62 -29.79
CA ILE A 767 -7.79 18.89 -29.04
C ILE A 767 -6.57 18.84 -29.97
N TYR A 768 -6.61 17.99 -31.00
CA TYR A 768 -5.59 17.90 -32.04
C TYR A 768 -5.41 19.23 -32.77
N GLU A 769 -6.49 19.90 -33.18
CA GLU A 769 -6.43 21.23 -33.79
C GLU A 769 -5.86 22.27 -32.83
N SER A 770 -6.31 22.24 -31.57
CA SER A 770 -5.84 23.18 -30.53
C SER A 770 -4.34 23.05 -30.28
N VAL A 771 -3.80 21.82 -30.34
CA VAL A 771 -2.36 21.55 -30.28
C VAL A 771 -1.62 22.23 -31.42
N LEU A 772 -2.09 22.10 -32.67
CA LEU A 772 -1.43 22.71 -33.83
C LEU A 772 -1.48 24.24 -33.77
N TRP A 773 -2.64 24.81 -33.41
CA TRP A 773 -2.78 26.26 -33.24
C TRP A 773 -1.86 26.83 -32.17
N SER A 774 -1.62 26.08 -31.08
CA SER A 774 -0.72 26.54 -30.02
C SER A 774 0.73 26.72 -30.49
N ILE A 775 1.18 25.88 -31.43
CA ILE A 775 2.54 25.91 -31.97
C ILE A 775 2.72 27.06 -32.97
N ALA A 776 1.65 27.43 -33.68
CA ALA A 776 1.64 28.52 -34.64
C ALA A 776 1.62 29.91 -33.99
N THR A 777 1.09 29.99 -32.76
CA THR A 777 0.85 31.22 -31.99
C THR A 777 2.13 32.00 -31.69
N ASP A 778 2.12 33.31 -31.92
CA ASP A 778 3.23 34.19 -31.54
C ASP A 778 3.19 34.58 -30.07
N ILE A 779 2.02 35.07 -29.65
CA ILE A 779 1.81 35.70 -28.35
C ILE A 779 0.50 35.19 -27.77
N TYR A 780 0.42 35.03 -26.45
CA TYR A 780 -0.82 34.59 -25.81
C TYR A 780 -1.17 35.33 -24.52
N ILE A 781 -2.47 35.40 -24.24
CA ILE A 781 -3.05 35.88 -22.98
C ILE A 781 -3.86 34.71 -22.40
N ALA A 782 -3.54 34.29 -21.17
CA ALA A 782 -4.24 33.18 -20.53
C ALA A 782 -4.33 33.30 -19.00
N PRO A 783 -5.43 32.83 -18.39
CA PRO A 783 -5.54 32.72 -16.94
C PRO A 783 -4.70 31.56 -16.41
N VAL A 784 -4.08 31.73 -15.24
CA VAL A 784 -3.36 30.62 -14.61
C VAL A 784 -4.33 29.50 -14.21
N GLY A 785 -3.99 28.27 -14.60
CA GLY A 785 -4.77 27.06 -14.38
C GLY A 785 -6.01 26.91 -15.26
N GLY A 786 -6.11 27.64 -16.38
CA GLY A 786 -7.02 27.30 -17.47
C GLY A 786 -6.49 26.13 -18.30
N GLY A 787 -7.37 25.25 -18.80
CA GLY A 787 -6.99 24.11 -19.66
C GLY A 787 -6.14 24.49 -20.88
N PRO A 788 -6.44 25.60 -21.58
CA PRO A 788 -5.63 26.03 -22.73
C PRO A 788 -4.25 26.59 -22.40
N LEU A 789 -3.97 26.92 -21.13
CA LEU A 789 -2.61 27.25 -20.68
C LEU A 789 -1.64 26.11 -21.01
N PHE A 790 -2.09 24.86 -20.80
CA PHE A 790 -1.25 23.69 -20.96
C PHE A 790 -0.75 23.50 -22.40
N TYR A 791 -1.50 23.95 -23.40
CA TYR A 791 -1.03 23.97 -24.79
C TYR A 791 0.18 24.91 -24.94
N MET A 792 0.09 26.12 -24.40
CA MET A 792 1.17 27.12 -24.55
C MET A 792 2.43 26.73 -23.80
N THR A 793 2.25 26.14 -22.62
CA THR A 793 3.34 25.85 -21.69
C THR A 793 4.00 24.50 -21.97
N TYR A 794 3.21 23.42 -22.06
CA TYR A 794 3.72 22.06 -22.19
C TYR A 794 3.87 21.59 -23.62
N ILE A 795 3.14 22.17 -24.58
CA ILE A 795 3.23 21.78 -26.00
C ILE A 795 4.07 22.80 -26.77
N ALA A 796 3.61 24.05 -26.89
CA ALA A 796 4.29 25.08 -27.67
C ALA A 796 5.63 25.54 -27.07
N ASN A 797 5.79 25.44 -25.73
CA ASN A 797 6.92 26.02 -24.99
C ASN A 797 7.12 27.51 -25.28
N ASN A 798 6.02 28.25 -25.45
CA ASN A 798 6.06 29.64 -25.88
C ASN A 798 6.31 30.55 -24.66
N PRO A 799 7.44 31.29 -24.57
CA PRO A 799 7.67 32.22 -23.47
C PRO A 799 6.91 33.54 -23.62
N ASN A 800 6.37 33.84 -24.80
CA ASN A 800 5.77 35.13 -25.15
C ASN A 800 4.31 35.23 -24.67
N GLY A 801 4.11 35.08 -23.36
CA GLY A 801 2.81 35.04 -22.73
C GLY A 801 2.63 36.06 -21.63
N VAL A 802 1.40 36.57 -21.51
CA VAL A 802 0.92 37.29 -20.34
C VAL A 802 -0.05 36.40 -19.58
N LEU A 803 0.39 35.93 -18.41
CA LEU A 803 -0.46 35.16 -17.49
C LEU A 803 -1.05 36.07 -16.43
N HIS A 804 -2.31 35.81 -16.07
CA HIS A 804 -2.99 36.54 -15.01
C HIS A 804 -3.72 35.59 -14.05
N TYR A 805 -3.81 35.98 -12.78
CA TYR A 805 -4.43 35.17 -11.73
C TYR A 805 -4.95 36.03 -10.58
N ASN A 806 -5.92 35.49 -9.83
CA ASN A 806 -6.40 36.06 -8.58
C ASN A 806 -5.34 35.87 -7.47
N THR A 807 -5.03 36.88 -6.66
CA THR A 807 -4.05 36.77 -5.55
C THR A 807 -4.38 35.69 -4.51
N THR A 808 -5.63 35.18 -4.43
CA THR A 808 -5.95 33.98 -3.62
C THR A 808 -5.29 32.71 -4.15
N LEU A 809 -4.84 32.73 -5.40
CA LEU A 809 -4.03 31.71 -6.07
C LEU A 809 -2.53 32.09 -6.07
N SER A 810 -2.06 32.93 -5.14
CA SER A 810 -0.66 33.42 -5.12
C SER A 810 0.40 32.34 -4.86
N HIS A 811 0.03 31.14 -4.41
CA HIS A 811 0.96 30.03 -4.17
C HIS A 811 1.33 29.21 -5.42
N LEU A 812 1.15 29.75 -6.63
CA LEU A 812 1.37 29.01 -7.89
C LEU A 812 2.84 29.02 -8.37
N ASP A 813 3.77 29.36 -7.49
CA ASP A 813 5.21 29.33 -7.74
C ASP A 813 5.68 27.94 -8.20
N ASP A 814 6.40 27.93 -9.33
CA ASP A 814 7.19 26.84 -9.92
C ASP A 814 6.49 25.54 -10.37
N ARG A 815 5.27 25.23 -9.94
CA ARG A 815 4.62 23.92 -10.17
C ARG A 815 4.05 23.67 -11.58
N TYR A 816 4.17 24.59 -12.51
CA TYR A 816 3.54 24.50 -13.83
C TYR A 816 4.52 24.25 -14.99
N TRP A 817 5.81 24.02 -14.68
CA TRP A 817 6.89 23.99 -15.66
C TRP A 817 7.68 22.69 -15.63
N PHE A 818 7.00 21.55 -15.41
CA PHE A 818 7.62 20.21 -15.38
C PHE A 818 7.86 19.67 -16.79
N ARG A 819 8.74 20.34 -17.54
CA ARG A 819 9.04 20.02 -18.94
C ARG A 819 10.53 20.14 -19.24
N GLU A 820 11.03 19.27 -20.12
CA GLU A 820 12.34 19.38 -20.74
C GLU A 820 12.49 20.71 -21.51
N ASN A 821 13.59 21.44 -21.29
CA ASN A 821 13.85 22.76 -21.89
C ASN A 821 12.74 23.80 -21.63
N ALA A 822 12.02 23.71 -20.50
CA ALA A 822 10.92 24.62 -20.17
C ALA A 822 11.32 26.10 -20.27
N LYS A 823 10.49 26.88 -20.95
CA LYS A 823 10.60 28.33 -21.07
C LYS A 823 9.42 28.97 -20.35
N PRO A 824 9.61 29.52 -19.14
CA PRO A 824 8.52 30.12 -18.41
C PRO A 824 7.98 31.37 -19.15
N PRO A 825 6.70 31.69 -18.95
CA PRO A 825 6.04 32.86 -19.51
C PRO A 825 6.72 34.11 -18.98
N ARG A 826 6.80 35.09 -19.86
CA ARG A 826 7.53 36.32 -19.58
C ARG A 826 6.92 37.17 -18.47
N VAL A 827 5.60 37.15 -18.32
CA VAL A 827 4.90 38.04 -17.38
C VAL A 827 3.81 37.30 -16.61
N LEU A 828 3.80 37.50 -15.29
CA LEU A 828 2.77 37.06 -14.36
C LEU A 828 2.15 38.30 -13.68
N ILE A 829 0.86 38.55 -13.93
CA ILE A 829 0.13 39.69 -13.36
C ILE A 829 -0.85 39.18 -12.30
N SER A 830 -0.53 39.44 -11.03
CA SER A 830 -1.47 39.18 -9.94
C SER A 830 -2.57 40.24 -9.93
N GLN A 831 -3.82 39.81 -9.87
CA GLN A 831 -4.99 40.70 -9.77
C GLN A 831 -5.54 40.63 -8.35
N LYS A 832 -5.73 41.79 -7.71
CA LYS A 832 -6.40 41.85 -6.40
C LYS A 832 -7.83 41.30 -6.56
N PRO A 833 -8.37 40.55 -5.58
CA PRO A 833 -9.74 40.08 -5.65
C PRO A 833 -10.67 41.29 -5.41
N TYR A 834 -11.60 41.59 -6.33
CA TYR A 834 -13.00 42.04 -6.06
C TYR A 834 -13.68 42.68 -7.28
N VAL A 835 -14.92 42.24 -7.60
CA VAL A 835 -16.15 43.06 -7.70
C VAL A 835 -17.36 42.17 -7.33
N THR A 836 -17.95 42.39 -6.16
CA THR A 836 -19.27 41.86 -5.78
C THR A 836 -20.35 42.76 -6.37
N ASN A 837 -20.98 42.36 -7.49
CA ASN A 837 -22.32 42.85 -7.87
C ASN A 837 -22.96 42.11 -9.07
N LEU A 838 -22.66 40.82 -9.29
CA LEU A 838 -23.44 40.01 -10.21
C LEU A 838 -24.28 39.02 -9.41
N ASN A 839 -25.56 39.38 -9.23
CA ASN A 839 -26.62 38.46 -8.85
C ASN A 839 -26.56 37.24 -9.79
N SER A 840 -26.06 36.11 -9.31
CA SER A 840 -26.23 34.85 -10.03
C SER A 840 -26.43 33.71 -9.05
N ASN A 841 -27.55 33.03 -9.25
CA ASN A 841 -28.00 31.88 -8.51
C ASN A 841 -26.95 30.74 -8.62
N GLY A 842 -26.19 30.50 -7.56
CA GLY A 842 -25.65 29.18 -7.24
C GLY A 842 -24.41 28.67 -7.99
N VAL A 843 -23.58 29.52 -8.62
CA VAL A 843 -22.28 29.10 -9.17
C VAL A 843 -21.15 29.77 -8.38
N SER A 844 -20.21 28.97 -7.86
CA SER A 844 -19.12 29.35 -6.94
C SER A 844 -18.43 30.70 -7.24
N THR A 845 -18.87 31.77 -6.54
CA THR A 845 -18.46 33.17 -6.68
C THR A 845 -17.08 33.53 -6.08
N LEU A 846 -16.33 32.57 -5.53
CA LEU A 846 -15.13 32.84 -4.74
C LEU A 846 -13.82 33.02 -5.54
N THR A 847 -13.84 32.93 -6.88
CA THR A 847 -12.60 32.94 -7.69
C THR A 847 -12.61 33.86 -8.91
N ASP A 848 -13.72 34.51 -9.24
CA ASP A 848 -13.79 35.48 -10.35
C ASP A 848 -13.10 36.80 -9.97
N TYR A 849 -12.55 37.53 -10.95
CA TYR A 849 -11.74 38.72 -10.68
C TYR A 849 -11.72 39.70 -11.85
N GLU A 850 -11.52 40.98 -11.60
CA GLU A 850 -11.31 41.95 -12.68
C GLU A 850 -9.84 41.95 -13.13
N CYS A 851 -9.60 42.17 -14.42
CA CYS A 851 -8.25 42.22 -14.97
C CYS A 851 -7.80 43.67 -15.18
N ASN A 852 -6.53 43.93 -14.85
CA ASN A 852 -5.88 45.16 -15.29
C ASN A 852 -5.55 45.08 -16.79
N TRP A 853 -6.54 45.32 -17.64
CA TRP A 853 -6.43 45.25 -19.11
C TRP A 853 -5.34 46.16 -19.66
N LYS A 854 -5.12 47.34 -19.07
CA LYS A 854 -4.05 48.27 -19.45
C LYS A 854 -2.67 47.69 -19.17
N ALA A 855 -2.48 47.04 -18.02
CA ALA A 855 -1.23 46.36 -17.71
C ALA A 855 -0.99 45.18 -18.68
N ILE A 856 -2.01 44.38 -18.97
CA ILE A 856 -1.92 43.30 -19.97
C ILE A 856 -1.50 43.87 -21.34
N TYR A 857 -2.19 44.91 -21.82
CA TYR A 857 -1.88 45.59 -23.08
C TYR A 857 -0.42 46.05 -23.15
N ASN A 858 0.05 46.78 -22.14
CA ASN A 858 1.42 47.30 -22.12
C ASN A 858 2.47 46.18 -22.20
N GLU A 859 2.24 45.05 -21.53
CA GLU A 859 3.15 43.91 -21.57
C GLU A 859 3.13 43.19 -22.92
N ILE A 860 1.95 43.10 -23.56
CA ILE A 860 1.84 42.61 -24.94
C ILE A 860 2.63 43.50 -25.91
N CYS A 861 2.50 44.84 -25.82
CA CYS A 861 3.26 45.75 -26.65
C CYS A 861 4.78 45.58 -26.48
N LYS A 862 5.27 45.38 -25.25
CA LYS A 862 6.69 45.09 -24.99
C LYS A 862 7.13 43.80 -25.67
N ILE A 863 6.35 42.72 -25.51
CA ILE A 863 6.62 41.43 -26.15
C ILE A 863 6.70 41.57 -27.67
N ILE A 864 5.74 42.27 -28.29
CA ILE A 864 5.73 42.52 -29.74
C ILE A 864 6.98 43.30 -30.15
N GLY A 865 7.34 44.37 -29.45
CA GLY A 865 8.53 45.17 -29.73
C GLY A 865 9.83 44.35 -29.73
N ASP A 866 9.96 43.42 -28.79
CA ASP A 866 11.11 42.51 -28.72
C ASP A 866 11.14 41.48 -29.86
N LEU A 867 9.97 40.98 -30.28
CA LEU A 867 9.87 40.06 -31.41
C LEU A 867 10.20 40.76 -32.74
N VAL A 868 9.73 42.00 -32.92
CA VAL A 868 10.03 42.82 -34.10
C VAL A 868 11.52 43.16 -34.15
N SER A 869 12.12 43.59 -33.03
CA SER A 869 13.55 43.92 -32.98
C SER A 869 14.43 42.68 -33.22
N PHE A 870 14.08 41.52 -32.66
CA PHE A 870 14.77 40.26 -32.92
C PHE A 870 14.72 39.84 -34.40
N ASN A 871 13.57 40.04 -35.06
CA ASN A 871 13.41 39.76 -36.50
C ASN A 871 14.15 40.75 -37.41
N ASN A 872 14.45 41.96 -36.93
CA ASN A 872 15.24 42.95 -37.67
C ASN A 872 16.76 42.76 -37.49
N ILE A 873 17.19 41.99 -36.47
CA ILE A 873 18.61 41.69 -36.17
C ILE A 873 19.10 40.39 -36.85
N LYS A 874 18.18 39.50 -37.25
CA LYS A 874 18.44 38.29 -38.05
C LYS A 874 18.21 38.54 -39.53
#